data_AF-A0A9E3YS67-F1
#
_entry.id   AF-A0A9E3YS67-F1
#
_cell.length_a   1.000
_cell.length_b   1.000
_cell.length_c   1.000
_cell.angle_alpha   90.00
_cell.angle_beta   90.00
_cell.angle_gamma   90.00
#
_symmetry.space_group_name_H-M   'P 1'
#
loop_
_entity.id
_entity.type
_entity.pdbx_description
1 polymer ?
#
loop_
_entity_poly.entity_id
_entity_poly.type
_entity_poly.pdbx_seq_one_letter_code
_entity_poly.pdbx_strand_id
1 'polypeptide(L)'
;VNTMGMEYDAAMKAAVAELQRMVAAGGVAGVYLRSGKRGQFFAGGDIKEMLESDLNPPPERKQELFEGILATKAPLRVLETLGVPVAVGINGAALGGGFEIALASHYRLALPGVDVGLPEAQIGLMPGAGGVVRTTRLVGMQEAIALISQGARLKSEKALEKGLIHEIAADEDAMRERAHAWLLANPGARQPWDSEGYRIPGGGPESKANQGLVMLGPVNVMNQTKGVMPAQKAIFAAVVDCARVDFDTAQKIEARYFLSLLLDQTARNMMTAFFVQMNAIAKGASRPAGIARRKVRTLGILGAGQMGAGIAYAAARKGIVAILKDVDLAAAERGKDYARQACAKNKRMSETEREALLGLIRTTDRYDDLAACEAVIEAVFELRDVKAGVTREAEAVLAHDALVATNTSALPITELAEVSVRPANFIGMHFFSPADKMPLVEIICGEQTGDAALAAAFDLAQQLGKTPIVVNDAPGFFTTRVIGKTVAQGAAMVLEGIDPVLIEAAARANGSPVGPLAAIDEVSQETAYRNGLQMKADVEARGETWQEQPAGELIRRMVEDFGRKGKRHGAGYYDYPQGGKKRIWPGMRQHFAPNGFREVPFEDIKDRLIFAQCIDAVRAMQEGVITSAAEGNIGSIMGIGFPPQTGGVFQCINAWGLPRFVARARELASAYGADFEPPRLLLEKADKGETFR
;
A
#
# COMPACT_ATOMS: atom_id res chain seq x y z
N VAL A 1 12.34 11.21 -16.18
CA VAL A 1 12.23 12.05 -14.96
C VAL A 1 13.61 12.55 -14.54
N ASN A 2 13.78 13.49 -13.61
CA ASN A 2 15.11 13.79 -13.03
C ASN A 2 15.32 12.89 -11.80
N THR A 3 16.46 12.20 -11.70
CA THR A 3 16.77 11.23 -10.64
C THR A 3 18.23 11.31 -10.20
N MET A 4 18.50 10.94 -8.95
CA MET A 4 19.82 10.91 -8.33
C MET A 4 20.41 9.51 -8.51
N GLY A 5 21.08 9.31 -9.64
CA GLY A 5 21.87 8.12 -9.98
C GLY A 5 23.23 8.53 -10.55
N MET A 6 23.98 7.61 -11.16
CA MET A 6 25.35 7.87 -11.63
C MET A 6 25.52 9.13 -12.51
N GLU A 7 24.61 9.36 -13.46
CA GLU A 7 24.66 10.53 -14.35
C GLU A 7 24.53 11.84 -13.55
N TYR A 8 23.60 11.87 -12.59
CA TYR A 8 23.44 13.01 -11.69
C TYR A 8 24.68 13.23 -10.85
N ASP A 9 25.27 12.17 -10.28
CA ASP A 9 26.45 12.31 -9.43
C ASP A 9 27.64 12.92 -10.19
N ALA A 10 27.85 12.50 -11.44
CA ALA A 10 28.88 13.09 -12.30
C ALA A 10 28.55 14.55 -12.65
N ALA A 11 27.33 14.82 -13.12
CA ALA A 11 26.91 16.14 -13.57
C ALA A 11 26.88 17.17 -12.42
N MET A 12 26.36 16.78 -11.26
CA MET A 12 26.24 17.65 -10.10
C MET A 12 27.61 18.03 -9.53
N LYS A 13 28.56 17.08 -9.46
CA LYS A 13 29.94 17.35 -9.05
C LYS A 13 30.61 18.33 -10.01
N ALA A 14 30.47 18.11 -11.32
CA ALA A 14 31.02 19.00 -12.34
C ALA A 14 30.43 20.42 -12.26
N ALA A 15 29.10 20.52 -12.17
CA ALA A 15 28.37 21.78 -12.07
C ALA A 15 28.76 22.57 -10.82
N VAL A 16 28.84 21.92 -9.66
CA VAL A 16 29.24 22.58 -8.42
C VAL A 16 30.71 23.03 -8.45
N ALA A 17 31.61 22.22 -9.01
CA ALA A 17 33.00 22.62 -9.18
C ALA A 17 33.15 23.84 -10.12
N GLU A 18 32.34 23.92 -11.17
CA GLU A 18 32.27 25.08 -12.04
C GLU A 18 31.71 26.31 -11.31
N LEU A 19 30.62 26.16 -10.57
CA LEU A 19 30.05 27.22 -9.76
C LEU A 19 31.06 27.78 -8.75
N GLN A 20 31.83 26.92 -8.08
CA GLN A 20 32.90 27.36 -7.18
C GLN A 20 33.96 28.21 -7.90
N ARG A 21 34.37 27.81 -9.11
CA ARG A 21 35.31 28.61 -9.93
C ARG A 21 34.71 29.96 -10.31
N MET A 22 33.44 29.99 -10.74
CA MET A 22 32.75 31.23 -11.11
C MET A 22 32.62 32.19 -9.91
N VAL A 23 32.27 31.66 -8.74
CA VAL A 23 32.17 32.47 -7.51
C VAL A 23 33.54 32.99 -7.09
N ALA A 24 34.58 32.17 -7.13
CA ALA A 24 35.95 32.58 -6.82
C ALA A 24 36.51 33.63 -7.80
N ALA A 25 36.13 33.56 -9.08
CA ALA A 25 36.51 34.54 -10.09
C ALA A 25 35.80 35.91 -9.91
N GLY A 26 34.74 35.96 -9.09
CA GLY A 26 33.89 37.13 -8.91
C GLY A 26 32.84 37.28 -10.01
N GLY A 27 31.81 38.10 -9.75
CA GLY A 27 30.73 38.40 -10.69
C GLY A 27 29.48 37.52 -10.56
N VAL A 28 29.48 36.52 -9.69
CA VAL A 28 28.27 35.75 -9.32
C VAL A 28 27.63 36.37 -8.07
N ALA A 29 26.45 36.96 -8.21
CA ALA A 29 25.71 37.53 -7.09
C ALA A 29 24.83 36.51 -6.34
N GLY A 30 24.55 35.37 -6.96
CA GLY A 30 23.72 34.30 -6.40
C GLY A 30 23.44 33.21 -7.43
N VAL A 31 22.85 32.10 -6.97
CA VAL A 31 22.53 30.93 -7.80
C VAL A 31 21.03 30.65 -7.74
N TYR A 32 20.39 30.50 -8.90
CA TYR A 32 19.00 30.04 -9.00
C TYR A 32 18.93 28.63 -9.59
N LEU A 33 18.49 27.66 -8.78
CA LEU A 33 18.28 26.27 -9.17
C LEU A 33 16.84 26.07 -9.63
N ARG A 34 16.65 25.45 -10.79
CA ARG A 34 15.32 25.09 -11.31
C ARG A 34 15.37 23.80 -12.12
N SER A 35 14.23 23.17 -12.31
CA SER A 35 14.09 22.07 -13.27
C SER A 35 13.88 22.60 -14.69
N GLY A 36 14.47 21.92 -15.67
CA GLY A 36 14.16 22.11 -17.09
C GLY A 36 12.93 21.31 -17.56
N LYS A 37 12.35 20.45 -16.71
CA LYS A 37 11.19 19.60 -17.03
C LYS A 37 9.90 20.25 -16.54
N ARG A 38 8.87 20.31 -17.40
CA ARG A 38 7.56 20.87 -17.08
C ARG A 38 6.84 20.00 -16.03
N GLY A 39 6.33 20.62 -14.97
CA GLY A 39 5.51 19.94 -13.95
C GLY A 39 6.25 18.89 -13.13
N GLN A 40 7.59 18.84 -13.23
CA GLN A 40 8.42 17.92 -12.46
C GLN A 40 9.71 18.60 -12.05
N PHE A 41 9.94 18.66 -10.73
CA PHE A 41 11.21 19.12 -10.21
C PHE A 41 12.23 17.97 -10.22
N PHE A 42 12.06 16.97 -9.35
CA PHE A 42 13.01 15.88 -9.19
C PHE A 42 12.40 14.72 -8.39
N ALA A 43 12.60 13.48 -8.87
CA ALA A 43 11.84 12.30 -8.42
C ALA A 43 12.51 11.47 -7.32
N GLY A 44 13.77 11.75 -6.97
CA GLY A 44 14.53 11.07 -5.89
C GLY A 44 15.67 10.19 -6.42
N GLY A 45 16.15 9.25 -5.59
CA GLY A 45 17.22 8.31 -5.94
C GLY A 45 16.82 7.27 -6.99
N ASP A 46 17.80 6.72 -7.70
CA ASP A 46 17.58 5.59 -8.61
C ASP A 46 17.45 4.26 -7.84
N ILE A 47 16.21 3.88 -7.54
CA ILE A 47 15.90 2.65 -6.80
C ILE A 47 16.32 1.38 -7.56
N LYS A 48 16.37 1.41 -8.90
CA LYS A 48 16.77 0.21 -9.66
C LYS A 48 18.24 -0.11 -9.43
N GLU A 49 19.09 0.91 -9.45
CA GLU A 49 20.52 0.79 -9.13
C GLU A 49 20.73 0.29 -7.70
N MET A 50 19.94 0.79 -6.73
CA MET A 50 19.99 0.32 -5.34
C MET A 50 19.64 -1.17 -5.22
N LEU A 51 18.66 -1.65 -5.98
CA LEU A 51 18.24 -3.06 -6.01
C LEU A 51 19.30 -3.99 -6.62
N GLU A 52 20.30 -3.48 -7.33
CA GLU A 52 21.39 -4.30 -7.88
C GLU A 52 22.52 -4.55 -6.87
N SER A 53 22.53 -3.82 -5.75
CA SER A 53 23.55 -3.96 -4.72
C SER A 53 23.51 -5.34 -4.08
N ASP A 54 24.67 -5.92 -3.75
CA ASP A 54 24.73 -7.08 -2.84
C ASP A 54 24.28 -6.66 -1.43
N LEU A 55 23.52 -7.50 -0.74
CA LEU A 55 23.11 -7.28 0.66
C LEU A 55 24.21 -7.67 1.65
N ASN A 56 25.12 -8.57 1.27
CA ASN A 56 26.23 -9.01 2.12
C ASN A 56 27.61 -8.72 1.50
N PRO A 57 27.88 -7.48 1.07
CA PRO A 57 29.14 -7.16 0.42
C PRO A 57 30.31 -7.28 1.42
N PRO A 58 31.54 -7.54 0.93
CA PRO A 58 32.73 -7.57 1.76
C PRO A 58 33.00 -6.19 2.41
N PRO A 59 33.78 -6.12 3.50
CA PRO A 59 34.03 -4.88 4.24
C PRO A 59 34.54 -3.71 3.38
N GLU A 60 35.42 -3.98 2.42
CA GLU A 60 35.99 -2.97 1.51
C GLU A 60 34.87 -2.35 0.66
N ARG A 61 33.97 -3.18 0.13
CA ARG A 61 32.83 -2.71 -0.65
C ARG A 61 31.81 -1.94 0.19
N LYS A 62 31.64 -2.28 1.47
CA LYS A 62 30.81 -1.48 2.41
C LYS A 62 31.40 -0.09 2.63
N GLN A 63 32.73 0.00 2.75
CA GLN A 63 33.43 1.28 2.87
C GLN A 63 33.27 2.12 1.60
N GLU A 64 33.43 1.53 0.42
CA GLU A 64 33.19 2.22 -0.87
C GLU A 64 31.76 2.76 -0.98
N LEU A 65 30.75 1.97 -0.60
CA LEU A 65 29.35 2.40 -0.61
C LEU A 65 29.12 3.57 0.36
N PHE A 66 29.70 3.49 1.56
CA PHE A 66 29.64 4.57 2.54
C PHE A 66 30.26 5.88 2.01
N GLU A 67 31.45 5.79 1.42
CA GLU A 67 32.13 6.92 0.79
C GLU A 67 31.37 7.47 -0.41
N GLY A 68 30.75 6.60 -1.21
CA GLY A 68 29.84 6.96 -2.30
C GLY A 68 28.68 7.82 -1.80
N ILE A 69 28.00 7.39 -0.74
CA ILE A 69 26.88 8.14 -0.12
C ILE A 69 27.37 9.53 0.35
N LEU A 70 28.55 9.61 0.98
CA LEU A 70 29.14 10.90 1.37
C LEU A 70 29.49 11.77 0.15
N ALA A 71 29.98 11.17 -0.93
CA ALA A 71 30.31 11.87 -2.16
C ALA A 71 29.06 12.42 -2.88
N THR A 72 27.91 11.74 -2.77
CA THR A 72 26.61 12.25 -3.26
C THR A 72 26.12 13.44 -2.42
N LYS A 73 26.41 13.47 -1.13
CA LYS A 73 26.06 14.58 -0.21
C LYS A 73 26.92 15.82 -0.41
N ALA A 74 28.21 15.65 -0.73
CA ALA A 74 29.20 16.73 -0.73
C ALA A 74 28.80 17.93 -1.61
N PRO A 75 28.30 17.77 -2.85
CA PRO A 75 27.86 18.90 -3.67
C PRO A 75 26.75 19.74 -3.01
N LEU A 76 25.83 19.10 -2.27
CA LEU A 76 24.76 19.80 -1.56
C LEU A 76 25.31 20.65 -0.41
N ARG A 77 26.32 20.15 0.30
CA ARG A 77 27.00 20.95 1.34
C ARG A 77 27.74 22.14 0.73
N VAL A 78 28.36 21.97 -0.44
CA VAL A 78 29.01 23.08 -1.15
C VAL A 78 28.00 24.15 -1.55
N LEU A 79 26.80 23.79 -2.00
CA LEU A 79 25.75 24.77 -2.32
C LEU A 79 25.35 25.62 -1.10
N GLU A 80 25.29 25.01 0.09
CA GLU A 80 24.98 25.72 1.35
C GLU A 80 26.08 26.70 1.77
N THR A 81 27.34 26.38 1.47
CA THR A 81 28.50 27.14 1.94
C THR A 81 29.25 27.86 0.82
N LEU A 82 28.61 28.01 -0.35
CA LEU A 82 29.23 28.51 -1.58
C LEU A 82 29.78 29.94 -1.45
N GLY A 83 29.31 30.71 -0.46
CA GLY A 83 29.70 32.10 -0.23
C GLY A 83 28.81 33.13 -0.94
N VAL A 84 27.81 32.67 -1.70
CA VAL A 84 26.76 33.47 -2.34
C VAL A 84 25.40 32.85 -2.07
N PRO A 85 24.29 33.62 -2.09
CA PRO A 85 22.95 33.10 -1.84
C PRO A 85 22.53 32.10 -2.92
N VAL A 86 21.68 31.14 -2.54
CA VAL A 86 21.18 30.07 -3.42
C VAL A 86 19.67 29.96 -3.23
N ALA A 87 18.92 30.15 -4.31
CA ALA A 87 17.48 30.02 -4.35
C ALA A 87 17.08 28.83 -5.23
N VAL A 88 15.98 28.16 -4.90
CA VAL A 88 15.43 27.06 -5.71
C VAL A 88 13.96 27.30 -6.03
N GLY A 89 13.60 27.04 -7.29
CA GLY A 89 12.23 27.08 -7.79
C GLY A 89 11.66 25.68 -8.03
N ILE A 90 10.61 25.33 -7.28
CA ILE A 90 9.94 24.02 -7.31
C ILE A 90 8.69 24.12 -8.19
N ASN A 91 8.86 23.80 -9.47
CA ASN A 91 7.79 23.87 -10.49
C ASN A 91 6.94 22.59 -10.62
N GLY A 92 7.22 21.58 -9.79
CA GLY A 92 6.53 20.30 -9.82
C GLY A 92 6.92 19.43 -8.63
N ALA A 93 6.55 18.15 -8.66
CA ALA A 93 6.84 17.25 -7.55
C ALA A 93 8.36 17.21 -7.22
N ALA A 94 8.70 17.50 -5.97
CA ALA A 94 10.06 17.43 -5.41
C ALA A 94 10.05 16.44 -4.24
N LEU A 95 10.38 15.19 -4.53
CA LEU A 95 10.29 14.10 -3.57
C LEU A 95 11.66 13.47 -3.32
N GLY A 96 11.90 13.07 -2.08
CA GLY A 96 13.12 12.41 -1.65
C GLY A 96 14.36 13.24 -1.92
N GLY A 97 15.37 12.67 -2.60
CA GLY A 97 16.57 13.38 -3.06
C GLY A 97 16.27 14.72 -3.78
N GLY A 98 15.13 14.84 -4.45
CA GLY A 98 14.69 16.11 -5.03
C GLY A 98 14.40 17.19 -4.00
N PHE A 99 13.73 16.82 -2.91
CA PHE A 99 13.52 17.72 -1.80
C PHE A 99 14.81 17.95 -0.99
N GLU A 100 15.70 16.96 -0.91
CA GLU A 100 17.03 17.14 -0.28
C GLU A 100 17.89 18.20 -0.99
N ILE A 101 17.83 18.26 -2.33
CA ILE A 101 18.43 19.36 -3.11
C ILE A 101 17.79 20.70 -2.73
N ALA A 102 16.47 20.75 -2.64
CA ALA A 102 15.77 21.99 -2.28
C ALA A 102 16.13 22.45 -0.86
N LEU A 103 16.22 21.52 0.10
CA LEU A 103 16.59 21.79 1.48
C LEU A 103 18.03 22.33 1.62
N ALA A 104 18.92 22.02 0.68
CA ALA A 104 20.27 22.57 0.63
C ALA A 104 20.32 24.03 0.15
N SER A 105 19.24 24.57 -0.40
CA SER A 105 19.15 25.97 -0.84
C SER A 105 18.74 26.91 0.30
N HIS A 106 19.20 28.16 0.26
CA HIS A 106 18.87 29.19 1.26
C HIS A 106 17.43 29.68 1.15
N TYR A 107 16.89 29.76 -0.06
CA TYR A 107 15.53 30.21 -0.33
C TYR A 107 14.81 29.25 -1.26
N ARG A 108 13.52 29.01 -1.02
CA ARG A 108 12.74 27.91 -1.61
C ARG A 108 11.37 28.44 -1.99
N LEU A 109 11.10 28.53 -3.28
CA LEU A 109 9.78 28.88 -3.82
C LEU A 109 9.14 27.67 -4.47
N ALA A 110 7.82 27.59 -4.44
CA ALA A 110 7.06 26.52 -5.09
C ALA A 110 5.84 27.06 -5.86
N LEU A 111 5.35 26.29 -6.84
CA LEU A 111 4.03 26.52 -7.42
C LEU A 111 2.91 26.03 -6.49
N PRO A 112 1.65 26.49 -6.67
CA PRO A 112 0.54 26.05 -5.86
C PRO A 112 0.26 24.54 -6.07
N GLY A 113 -0.08 23.83 -4.99
CA GLY A 113 -0.48 22.43 -5.03
C GLY A 113 0.58 21.39 -5.42
N VAL A 114 1.85 21.77 -5.60
CA VAL A 114 2.93 20.80 -5.88
C VAL A 114 3.24 19.96 -4.65
N ASP A 115 3.62 18.70 -4.87
CA ASP A 115 3.98 17.78 -3.79
C ASP A 115 5.48 17.91 -3.43
N VAL A 116 5.76 18.10 -2.14
CA VAL A 116 7.11 18.09 -1.57
C VAL A 116 7.20 17.13 -0.38
N GLY A 117 8.37 16.53 -0.16
CA GLY A 117 8.60 15.70 1.03
C GLY A 117 9.64 14.60 0.86
N LEU A 118 9.73 13.73 1.86
CA LEU A 118 10.75 12.69 2.01
C LEU A 118 10.08 11.30 2.16
N PRO A 119 9.62 10.67 1.07
CA PRO A 119 8.78 9.47 1.11
C PRO A 119 9.53 8.15 1.29
N GLU A 120 10.85 8.16 1.52
CA GLU A 120 11.72 6.97 1.54
C GLU A 120 11.25 5.88 2.52
N ALA A 121 10.65 6.27 3.65
CA ALA A 121 10.10 5.33 4.62
C ALA A 121 9.00 4.41 4.05
N GLN A 122 8.30 4.84 3.00
CA GLN A 122 7.25 4.06 2.33
C GLN A 122 7.82 2.87 1.56
N ILE A 123 9.11 2.90 1.21
CA ILE A 123 9.80 1.86 0.44
C ILE A 123 10.90 1.17 1.28
N GLY A 124 10.88 1.33 2.61
CA GLY A 124 11.81 0.67 3.51
C GLY A 124 13.18 1.36 3.63
N LEU A 125 13.31 2.60 3.17
CA LEU A 125 14.53 3.40 3.27
C LEU A 125 14.34 4.62 4.18
N MET A 126 15.37 5.47 4.23
CA MET A 126 15.33 6.80 4.81
C MET A 126 16.00 7.79 3.84
N PRO A 127 15.85 9.11 4.03
CA PRO A 127 16.62 10.10 3.27
C PRO A 127 18.12 9.86 3.41
N GLY A 128 18.84 9.97 2.30
CA GLY A 128 20.26 9.57 2.20
C GLY A 128 21.19 10.68 1.74
N ALA A 129 20.68 11.84 1.34
CA ALA A 129 21.46 12.99 0.85
C ALA A 129 21.43 14.19 1.83
N GLY A 130 21.21 13.95 3.13
CA GLY A 130 21.19 14.95 4.21
C GLY A 130 19.79 15.43 4.61
N GLY A 131 18.72 14.81 4.12
CA GLY A 131 17.34 15.16 4.38
C GLY A 131 16.95 15.00 5.85
N VAL A 132 17.47 14.00 6.55
CA VAL A 132 17.23 13.84 8.00
C VAL A 132 17.92 14.95 8.76
N VAL A 133 19.18 15.24 8.41
CA VAL A 133 19.98 16.29 9.04
C VAL A 133 19.32 17.66 8.90
N ARG A 134 18.95 18.04 7.68
CA ARG A 134 18.37 19.35 7.37
C ARG A 134 16.97 19.51 7.92
N THR A 135 16.09 18.52 7.75
CA THR A 135 14.71 18.59 8.26
C THR A 135 14.72 18.70 9.78
N THR A 136 15.54 17.89 10.47
CA THR A 136 15.67 17.97 11.93
C THR A 136 16.11 19.36 12.39
N ARG A 137 17.02 20.00 11.66
CA ARG A 137 17.50 21.35 11.96
C ARG A 137 16.49 22.45 11.62
N LEU A 138 15.66 22.27 10.59
CA LEU A 138 14.65 23.26 10.21
C LEU A 138 13.43 23.26 11.12
N VAL A 139 12.93 22.07 11.49
CA VAL A 139 11.62 21.95 12.16
C VAL A 139 11.67 21.26 13.53
N GLY A 140 12.85 20.82 13.97
CA GLY A 140 13.03 20.09 15.21
C GLY A 140 12.73 18.59 15.09
N MET A 141 13.11 17.82 16.11
CA MET A 141 13.07 16.36 16.07
C MET A 141 11.66 15.79 15.97
N GLN A 142 10.69 16.32 16.72
CA GLN A 142 9.33 15.77 16.77
C GLN A 142 8.66 15.86 15.39
N GLU A 143 8.74 17.02 14.75
CA GLU A 143 8.18 17.23 13.43
C GLU A 143 8.96 16.46 12.36
N ALA A 144 10.30 16.43 12.44
CA ALA A 144 11.11 15.63 11.51
C ALA A 144 10.77 14.13 11.57
N ILE A 145 10.62 13.55 12.76
CA ILE A 145 10.20 12.14 12.92
C ILE A 145 8.82 11.92 12.31
N ALA A 146 7.86 12.83 12.55
CA ALA A 146 6.52 12.73 12.01
C ALA A 146 6.50 12.75 10.47
N LEU A 147 7.25 13.68 9.87
CA LEU A 147 7.33 13.84 8.42
C LEU A 147 8.05 12.67 7.74
N ILE A 148 9.23 12.30 8.26
CA ILE A 148 10.11 11.32 7.62
C ILE A 148 9.61 9.89 7.84
N SER A 149 9.21 9.52 9.07
CA SER A 149 8.77 8.14 9.37
C SER A 149 7.49 7.74 8.64
N GLN A 150 6.62 8.71 8.34
CA GLN A 150 5.38 8.49 7.58
C GLN A 150 5.58 8.59 6.06
N GLY A 151 6.75 9.07 5.63
CA GLY A 151 7.00 9.40 4.23
C GLY A 151 6.03 10.47 3.70
N ALA A 152 5.78 11.50 4.49
CA ALA A 152 4.73 12.48 4.21
C ALA A 152 4.98 13.22 2.89
N ARG A 153 3.94 13.30 2.06
CA ARG A 153 3.89 14.16 0.86
C ARG A 153 2.98 15.33 1.16
N LEU A 154 3.55 16.52 1.19
CA LEU A 154 2.85 17.75 1.53
C LEU A 154 2.59 18.56 0.26
N LYS A 155 1.40 19.12 0.16
CA LYS A 155 1.13 20.21 -0.78
C LYS A 155 1.91 21.45 -0.36
N SER A 156 2.32 22.27 -1.33
CA SER A 156 3.18 23.45 -1.10
C SER A 156 2.61 24.39 -0.03
N GLU A 157 1.29 24.54 0.05
CA GLU A 157 0.63 25.35 1.08
C GLU A 157 0.93 24.83 2.49
N LYS A 158 0.88 23.51 2.69
CA LYS A 158 1.20 22.90 3.98
C LYS A 158 2.70 22.91 4.26
N ALA A 159 3.52 22.79 3.23
CA ALA A 159 4.97 22.91 3.36
C ALA A 159 5.38 24.34 3.77
N LEU A 160 4.70 25.36 3.25
CA LEU A 160 4.88 26.77 3.64
C LEU A 160 4.53 26.98 5.11
N GLU A 161 3.36 26.49 5.54
CA GLU A 161 2.94 26.57 6.95
C GLU A 161 3.95 25.93 7.91
N LYS A 162 4.61 24.84 7.48
CA LYS A 162 5.63 24.13 8.25
C LYS A 162 7.05 24.70 8.13
N GLY A 163 7.25 25.77 7.36
CA GLY A 163 8.58 26.38 7.15
C GLY A 163 9.53 25.54 6.28
N LEU A 164 9.00 24.56 5.56
CA LEU A 164 9.77 23.69 4.65
C LEU A 164 10.05 24.38 3.31
N ILE A 165 9.20 25.30 2.90
CA ILE A 165 9.43 26.28 1.82
C ILE A 165 9.19 27.69 2.36
N HIS A 166 9.65 28.70 1.64
CA HIS A 166 9.55 30.09 2.07
C HIS A 166 8.41 30.83 1.38
N GLU A 167 8.06 30.43 0.16
CA GLU A 167 7.11 31.20 -0.64
C GLU A 167 6.40 30.36 -1.71
N ILE A 168 5.19 30.78 -2.07
CA ILE A 168 4.43 30.24 -3.20
C ILE A 168 4.28 31.32 -4.27
N ALA A 169 4.74 31.03 -5.47
CA ALA A 169 4.61 31.89 -6.64
C ALA A 169 3.38 31.49 -7.47
N ALA A 170 2.80 32.42 -8.24
CA ALA A 170 1.64 32.16 -9.08
C ALA A 170 1.98 31.24 -10.27
N ASP A 171 3.15 31.45 -10.88
CA ASP A 171 3.66 30.73 -12.04
C ASP A 171 5.22 30.72 -12.04
N GLU A 172 5.82 30.06 -13.04
CA GLU A 172 7.28 29.90 -13.12
C GLU A 172 8.03 31.23 -13.40
N ASP A 173 7.40 32.18 -14.10
CA ASP A 173 8.02 33.48 -14.39
C ASP A 173 8.07 34.34 -13.13
N ALA A 174 6.95 34.45 -12.42
CA ALA A 174 6.88 35.11 -11.11
C ALA A 174 7.84 34.45 -10.11
N MET A 175 7.96 33.12 -10.14
CA MET A 175 8.92 32.39 -9.30
C MET A 175 10.37 32.79 -9.59
N ARG A 176 10.75 32.87 -10.86
CA ARG A 176 12.09 33.28 -11.29
C ARG A 176 12.38 34.73 -10.87
N GLU A 177 11.46 35.64 -11.14
CA GLU A 177 11.61 37.06 -10.79
C GLU A 177 11.81 37.25 -9.28
N ARG A 178 11.00 36.59 -8.46
CA ARG A 178 11.10 36.64 -7.01
C ARG A 178 12.39 36.00 -6.49
N ALA A 179 12.81 34.87 -7.06
CA ALA A 179 14.08 34.25 -6.74
C ALA A 179 15.25 35.21 -7.02
N HIS A 180 15.27 35.84 -8.19
CA HIS A 180 16.33 36.78 -8.58
C HIS A 180 16.36 38.01 -7.66
N ALA A 181 15.20 38.60 -7.37
CA ALA A 181 15.09 39.73 -6.46
C ALA A 181 15.59 39.36 -5.05
N TRP A 182 15.22 38.18 -4.55
CA TRP A 182 15.67 37.70 -3.24
C TRP A 182 17.18 37.47 -3.20
N LEU A 183 17.76 36.87 -4.24
CA LEU A 183 19.22 36.63 -4.34
C LEU A 183 20.00 37.95 -4.24
N LEU A 184 19.60 38.98 -5.00
CA LEU A 184 20.27 40.29 -4.99
C LEU A 184 20.11 41.01 -3.65
N ALA A 185 18.96 40.84 -2.98
CA ALA A 185 18.70 41.47 -1.69
C ALA A 185 19.40 40.79 -0.50
N ASN A 186 19.86 39.53 -0.65
CA ASN A 186 20.38 38.72 0.46
C ASN A 186 21.78 38.16 0.17
N PRO A 187 22.80 38.98 -0.14
CA PRO A 187 24.15 38.51 -0.51
C PRO A 187 24.86 37.73 0.60
N GLY A 188 24.47 37.93 1.87
CA GLY A 188 25.03 37.25 3.03
C GLY A 188 24.21 36.05 3.52
N ALA A 189 23.25 35.55 2.74
CA ALA A 189 22.40 34.43 3.17
C ALA A 189 23.22 33.19 3.54
N ARG A 190 22.81 32.54 4.63
CA ARG A 190 23.40 31.30 5.14
C ARG A 190 22.30 30.38 5.61
N GLN A 191 22.60 29.09 5.69
CA GLN A 191 21.69 28.17 6.36
C GLN A 191 21.57 28.52 7.85
N PRO A 192 20.41 28.26 8.48
CA PRO A 192 20.23 28.54 9.90
C PRO A 192 21.28 27.86 10.78
N TRP A 193 21.65 26.61 10.47
CA TRP A 193 22.64 25.85 11.25
C TRP A 193 24.10 26.28 11.07
N ASP A 194 24.39 27.13 10.09
CA ASP A 194 25.72 27.75 9.91
C ASP A 194 25.76 29.18 10.48
N SER A 195 24.66 29.64 11.08
CA SER A 195 24.54 30.96 11.70
C SER A 195 24.90 30.91 13.18
N GLU A 196 25.55 31.96 13.68
CA GLU A 196 25.92 32.07 15.09
C GLU A 196 24.68 32.04 15.99
N GLY A 197 24.78 31.36 17.14
CA GLY A 197 23.69 31.26 18.10
C GLY A 197 22.57 30.29 17.72
N TYR A 198 22.66 29.60 16.57
CA TYR A 198 21.66 28.63 16.16
C TYR A 198 21.42 27.53 17.20
N ARG A 199 20.14 27.16 17.35
CA ARG A 199 19.66 26.05 18.15
C ARG A 199 18.58 25.32 17.37
N ILE A 200 18.57 23.99 17.47
CA ILE A 200 17.49 23.17 16.89
C ILE A 200 16.16 23.61 17.50
N PRO A 201 15.12 23.91 16.69
CA PRO A 201 13.80 24.23 17.19
C PRO A 201 13.29 23.14 18.16
N GLY A 202 12.84 23.56 19.35
CA GLY A 202 12.43 22.63 20.41
C GLY A 202 13.57 21.95 21.18
N GLY A 203 14.84 22.25 20.88
CA GLY A 203 16.01 21.74 21.58
C GLY A 203 16.50 20.36 21.11
N GLY A 204 17.64 19.93 21.64
CA GLY A 204 18.23 18.61 21.37
C GLY A 204 17.66 17.50 22.27
N PRO A 205 18.20 16.26 22.18
CA PRO A 205 17.73 15.11 22.97
C PRO A 205 17.75 15.31 24.48
N GLU A 206 18.74 16.05 24.99
CA GLU A 206 18.89 16.33 26.43
C GLU A 206 17.93 17.43 26.94
N SER A 207 17.19 18.08 26.05
CA SER A 207 16.24 19.13 26.42
C SER A 207 15.02 18.52 27.11
N LYS A 208 14.56 19.13 28.22
CA LYS A 208 13.38 18.67 28.98
C LYS A 208 12.15 18.45 28.08
N ALA A 209 11.94 19.31 27.08
CA ALA A 209 10.85 19.21 26.11
C ALA A 209 10.86 17.92 25.27
N ASN A 210 12.01 17.24 25.15
CA ASN A 210 12.19 16.05 24.32
C ASN A 210 12.43 14.77 25.13
N GLN A 211 12.51 14.83 26.46
CA GLN A 211 12.77 13.64 27.29
C GLN A 211 11.69 12.56 27.10
N GLY A 212 10.42 12.95 27.02
CA GLY A 212 9.33 12.01 26.74
C GLY A 212 9.44 11.36 25.36
N LEU A 213 9.86 12.12 24.34
CA LEU A 213 10.13 11.60 23.00
C LEU A 213 11.27 10.58 23.02
N VAL A 214 12.40 10.91 23.65
CA VAL A 214 13.57 10.02 23.67
C VAL A 214 13.30 8.75 24.49
N MET A 215 12.60 8.87 25.61
CA MET A 215 12.30 7.72 26.49
C MET A 215 11.21 6.79 25.93
N LEU A 216 10.11 7.34 25.41
CA LEU A 216 8.96 6.53 24.97
C LEU A 216 8.89 6.34 23.44
N GLY A 217 9.64 7.14 22.67
CA GLY A 217 9.67 7.09 21.21
C GLY A 217 10.05 5.73 20.65
N PRO A 218 11.12 5.05 21.11
CA PRO A 218 11.47 3.72 20.64
C PRO A 218 10.33 2.70 20.86
N VAL A 219 9.67 2.76 22.01
CA VAL A 219 8.51 1.89 22.32
C VAL A 219 7.34 2.20 21.39
N ASN A 220 7.07 3.47 21.10
CA ASN A 220 6.03 3.87 20.16
C ASN A 220 6.31 3.37 18.73
N VAL A 221 7.56 3.49 18.26
CA VAL A 221 7.97 2.94 16.95
C VAL A 221 7.76 1.42 16.94
N MET A 222 8.19 0.71 17.97
CA MET A 222 8.00 -0.75 18.07
C MET A 222 6.51 -1.13 18.07
N ASN A 223 5.66 -0.38 18.79
CA ASN A 223 4.23 -0.66 18.84
C ASN A 223 3.53 -0.41 17.49
N GLN A 224 3.89 0.65 16.78
CA GLN A 224 3.31 1.01 15.49
C GLN A 224 3.76 0.08 14.37
N THR A 225 5.03 -0.34 14.40
CA THR A 225 5.64 -1.17 13.35
C THR A 225 5.69 -2.65 13.68
N LYS A 226 5.24 -3.04 14.89
CA LYS A 226 5.39 -4.39 15.46
C LYS A 226 6.84 -4.88 15.51
N GLY A 227 7.81 -3.97 15.38
CA GLY A 227 9.23 -4.29 15.32
C GLY A 227 9.71 -4.87 13.98
N VAL A 228 8.87 -4.94 12.94
CA VAL A 228 9.24 -5.56 11.65
C VAL A 228 9.64 -4.56 10.57
N MET A 229 9.61 -3.25 10.86
CA MET A 229 10.00 -2.20 9.92
C MET A 229 11.32 -1.54 10.35
N PRO A 230 12.47 -1.89 9.74
CA PRO A 230 13.77 -1.35 10.14
C PRO A 230 13.91 0.14 9.81
N ALA A 231 13.31 0.62 8.72
CA ALA A 231 13.38 2.01 8.29
C ALA A 231 12.93 3.00 9.37
N GLN A 232 11.76 2.79 9.98
CA GLN A 232 11.22 3.67 11.01
C GLN A 232 12.07 3.66 12.28
N LYS A 233 12.71 2.52 12.61
CA LYS A 233 13.68 2.45 13.72
C LYS A 233 14.92 3.27 13.41
N ALA A 234 15.48 3.09 12.21
CA ALA A 234 16.65 3.82 11.74
C ALA A 234 16.39 5.32 11.64
N ILE A 235 15.22 5.74 11.13
CA ILE A 235 14.81 7.16 11.06
C ILE A 235 14.75 7.77 12.46
N PHE A 236 14.09 7.11 13.41
CA PHE A 236 14.01 7.60 14.78
C PHE A 236 15.41 7.76 15.39
N ALA A 237 16.25 6.73 15.28
CA ALA A 237 17.61 6.75 15.80
C ALA A 237 18.47 7.84 15.12
N ALA A 238 18.41 7.94 13.79
CA ALA A 238 19.14 8.92 13.01
C ALA A 238 18.76 10.35 13.37
N VAL A 239 17.47 10.67 13.53
CA VAL A 239 17.03 12.01 13.96
C VAL A 239 17.61 12.36 15.33
N VAL A 240 17.51 11.45 16.30
CA VAL A 240 17.98 11.68 17.67
C VAL A 240 19.51 11.84 17.69
N ASP A 241 20.25 10.96 17.02
CA ASP A 241 21.71 11.00 17.01
C ASP A 241 22.26 12.22 16.23
N CYS A 242 21.66 12.55 15.09
CA CYS A 242 22.03 13.75 14.32
C CYS A 242 21.76 15.05 15.07
N ALA A 243 20.87 15.04 16.06
CA ALA A 243 20.57 16.19 16.91
C ALA A 243 21.55 16.35 18.10
N ARG A 244 22.44 15.37 18.34
CA ARG A 244 23.47 15.43 19.40
C ARG A 244 24.80 16.02 18.93
N VAL A 245 25.01 16.11 17.63
CA VAL A 245 26.33 16.40 17.03
C VAL A 245 26.25 17.59 16.07
N ASP A 246 27.42 18.08 15.66
CA ASP A 246 27.54 19.10 14.62
C ASP A 246 27.02 18.61 13.26
N PHE A 247 26.86 19.53 12.30
CA PHE A 247 26.26 19.23 11.00
C PHE A 247 27.06 18.18 10.21
N ASP A 248 28.39 18.30 10.16
CA ASP A 248 29.22 17.42 9.34
C ASP A 248 29.30 16.01 9.93
N THR A 249 29.34 15.89 11.26
CA THR A 249 29.22 14.61 11.95
C THR A 249 27.83 14.00 11.73
N ALA A 250 26.76 14.80 11.77
CA ALA A 250 25.39 14.33 11.50
C ALA A 250 25.25 13.76 10.08
N GLN A 251 25.90 14.36 9.08
CA GLN A 251 25.90 13.82 7.71
C GLN A 251 26.50 12.41 7.63
N LYS A 252 27.58 12.17 8.39
CA LYS A 252 28.21 10.83 8.49
C LYS A 252 27.31 9.83 9.21
N ILE A 253 26.62 10.24 10.27
CA ILE A 253 25.66 9.40 11.00
C ILE A 253 24.51 8.99 10.09
N GLU A 254 23.88 9.94 9.40
CA GLU A 254 22.79 9.64 8.47
C GLU A 254 23.25 8.68 7.37
N ALA A 255 24.45 8.87 6.81
CA ALA A 255 25.01 7.97 5.79
C ALA A 255 25.18 6.52 6.29
N ARG A 256 25.56 6.32 7.56
CA ARG A 256 25.66 4.97 8.16
C ARG A 256 24.29 4.31 8.30
N TYR A 257 23.29 5.05 8.79
CA TYR A 257 21.93 4.52 8.90
C TYR A 257 21.33 4.21 7.51
N PHE A 258 21.51 5.10 6.53
CA PHE A 258 21.09 4.86 5.17
C PHE A 258 21.73 3.59 4.58
N LEU A 259 23.06 3.44 4.71
CA LEU A 259 23.77 2.25 4.24
C LEU A 259 23.25 0.97 4.92
N SER A 260 22.93 1.03 6.22
CA SER A 260 22.37 -0.13 6.92
C SER A 260 21.03 -0.59 6.33
N LEU A 261 20.19 0.35 5.87
CA LEU A 261 18.93 0.03 5.21
C LEU A 261 19.14 -0.41 3.76
N LEU A 262 20.07 0.21 3.04
CA LEU A 262 20.41 -0.20 1.67
C LEU A 262 20.82 -1.68 1.58
N LEU A 263 21.50 -2.16 2.63
CA LEU A 263 21.96 -3.55 2.77
C LEU A 263 20.97 -4.46 3.52
N ASP A 264 19.74 -3.98 3.78
CA ASP A 264 18.72 -4.75 4.51
C ASP A 264 17.75 -5.47 3.56
N GLN A 265 17.44 -6.74 3.87
CA GLN A 265 16.53 -7.56 3.07
C GLN A 265 15.08 -7.03 3.08
N THR A 266 14.63 -6.47 4.20
CA THR A 266 13.29 -5.87 4.30
C THR A 266 13.18 -4.64 3.41
N ALA A 267 14.19 -3.77 3.43
CA ALA A 267 14.24 -2.61 2.53
C ALA A 267 14.21 -3.05 1.06
N ARG A 268 14.98 -4.09 0.67
CA ARG A 268 14.92 -4.67 -0.68
C ARG A 268 13.53 -5.14 -1.06
N ASN A 269 12.87 -5.87 -0.17
CA ASN A 269 11.52 -6.37 -0.42
C ASN A 269 10.51 -5.23 -0.61
N MET A 270 10.59 -4.19 0.22
CA MET A 270 9.71 -3.03 0.16
C MET A 270 9.98 -2.18 -1.09
N MET A 271 11.24 -1.96 -1.48
CA MET A 271 11.60 -1.30 -2.74
C MET A 271 11.05 -2.07 -3.95
N THR A 272 11.21 -3.40 -3.98
CA THR A 272 10.66 -4.24 -5.05
C THR A 272 9.14 -4.07 -5.15
N ALA A 273 8.41 -4.23 -4.04
CA ALA A 273 6.96 -4.15 -4.05
C ALA A 273 6.45 -2.73 -4.32
N PHE A 274 6.76 -1.79 -3.42
CA PHE A 274 6.11 -0.47 -3.39
C PHE A 274 6.71 0.54 -4.38
N PHE A 275 7.93 0.29 -4.89
CA PHE A 275 8.49 1.11 -5.96
C PHE A 275 8.42 0.41 -7.31
N VAL A 276 9.04 -0.76 -7.50
CA VAL A 276 9.16 -1.35 -8.84
C VAL A 276 7.82 -1.91 -9.32
N GLN A 277 7.23 -2.83 -8.56
CA GLN A 277 6.02 -3.55 -8.95
C GLN A 277 4.80 -2.61 -8.99
N MET A 278 4.64 -1.77 -7.97
CA MET A 278 3.52 -0.80 -7.92
C MET A 278 3.59 0.23 -9.08
N ASN A 279 4.78 0.69 -9.46
CA ASN A 279 4.92 1.58 -10.63
C ASN A 279 4.62 0.86 -11.95
N ALA A 280 4.98 -0.42 -12.09
CA ALA A 280 4.66 -1.21 -13.27
C ALA A 280 3.13 -1.37 -13.44
N ILE A 281 2.44 -1.74 -12.36
CA ILE A 281 0.97 -1.84 -12.33
C ILE A 281 0.32 -0.49 -12.63
N ALA A 282 0.79 0.59 -12.01
CA ALA A 282 0.26 1.93 -12.25
C ALA A 282 0.39 2.37 -13.74
N LYS A 283 1.45 1.92 -14.43
CA LYS A 283 1.65 2.18 -15.87
C LYS A 283 0.79 1.28 -16.77
N GLY A 284 0.06 0.34 -16.21
CA GLY A 284 -0.80 -0.57 -16.96
C GLY A 284 -0.07 -1.76 -17.54
N ALA A 285 0.91 -2.33 -16.82
CA ALA A 285 1.67 -3.50 -17.29
C ALA A 285 0.75 -4.68 -17.70
N SER A 286 -0.37 -4.88 -17.00
CA SER A 286 -1.36 -5.94 -17.27
C SER A 286 -2.61 -5.44 -17.98
N ARG A 287 -2.60 -4.19 -18.45
CA ARG A 287 -3.66 -3.66 -19.32
C ARG A 287 -3.38 -4.11 -20.76
N PRO A 288 -4.36 -4.67 -21.49
CA PRO A 288 -4.18 -5.02 -22.90
C PRO A 288 -3.66 -3.85 -23.75
N ALA A 289 -2.66 -4.14 -24.57
CA ALA A 289 -2.03 -3.17 -25.47
C ALA A 289 -2.92 -2.89 -26.69
N GLY A 290 -2.71 -1.75 -27.36
CA GLY A 290 -3.43 -1.39 -28.59
C GLY A 290 -4.88 -0.93 -28.41
N ILE A 291 -5.44 -1.00 -27.19
CA ILE A 291 -6.81 -0.55 -26.89
C ILE A 291 -6.80 0.85 -26.30
N ALA A 292 -7.54 1.78 -26.90
CA ALA A 292 -7.66 3.16 -26.42
C ALA A 292 -8.22 3.22 -24.99
N ARG A 293 -7.79 4.22 -24.20
CA ARG A 293 -8.30 4.39 -22.83
C ARG A 293 -9.74 4.87 -22.85
N ARG A 294 -10.60 4.19 -22.08
CA ARG A 294 -12.01 4.59 -21.89
C ARG A 294 -12.14 5.39 -20.59
N LYS A 295 -12.96 6.44 -20.63
CA LYS A 295 -13.34 7.21 -19.43
C LYS A 295 -14.80 6.94 -19.12
N VAL A 296 -15.09 6.52 -17.89
CA VAL A 296 -16.45 6.32 -17.40
C VAL A 296 -16.94 7.60 -16.73
N ARG A 297 -18.00 8.20 -17.26
CA ARG A 297 -18.69 9.39 -16.76
C ARG A 297 -19.90 8.99 -15.93
N THR A 298 -20.59 7.91 -16.33
CA THR A 298 -21.77 7.39 -15.63
C THR A 298 -21.60 5.90 -15.37
N LEU A 299 -21.66 5.52 -14.10
CA LEU A 299 -21.47 4.16 -13.59
C LEU A 299 -22.75 3.70 -12.90
N GLY A 300 -23.30 2.57 -13.34
CA GLY A 300 -24.40 1.89 -12.65
C GLY A 300 -23.89 0.97 -11.56
N ILE A 301 -24.61 0.91 -10.44
CA ILE A 301 -24.27 0.06 -9.29
C ILE A 301 -25.54 -0.66 -8.88
N LEU A 302 -25.52 -1.99 -8.98
CA LEU A 302 -26.70 -2.84 -8.73
C LEU A 302 -26.59 -3.44 -7.33
N GLY A 303 -27.44 -2.97 -6.42
CA GLY A 303 -27.40 -3.29 -4.99
C GLY A 303 -26.81 -2.13 -4.18
N ALA A 304 -27.60 -1.58 -3.26
CA ALA A 304 -27.24 -0.43 -2.41
C ALA A 304 -26.84 -0.83 -0.98
N GLY A 305 -26.46 -2.10 -0.79
CA GLY A 305 -25.84 -2.59 0.44
C GLY A 305 -24.47 -1.97 0.72
N GLN A 306 -23.77 -2.48 1.74
CA GLN A 306 -22.48 -1.93 2.19
C GLN A 306 -21.45 -1.73 1.05
N MET A 307 -21.30 -2.71 0.16
CA MET A 307 -20.35 -2.65 -0.94
C MET A 307 -20.78 -1.65 -2.02
N GLY A 308 -22.01 -1.77 -2.53
CA GLY A 308 -22.50 -0.86 -3.56
C GLY A 308 -22.55 0.60 -3.12
N ALA A 309 -22.96 0.87 -1.88
CA ALA A 309 -22.91 2.22 -1.30
C ALA A 309 -21.47 2.77 -1.22
N GLY A 310 -20.50 1.94 -0.84
CA GLY A 310 -19.09 2.30 -0.81
C GLY A 310 -18.51 2.57 -2.20
N ILE A 311 -18.85 1.75 -3.20
CA ILE A 311 -18.46 1.93 -4.60
C ILE A 311 -19.06 3.21 -5.16
N ALA A 312 -20.34 3.49 -4.88
CA ALA A 312 -21.03 4.72 -5.32
C ALA A 312 -20.34 5.97 -4.75
N TYR A 313 -20.00 5.94 -3.46
CA TYR A 313 -19.26 7.02 -2.82
C TYR A 313 -17.84 7.17 -3.41
N ALA A 314 -17.14 6.08 -3.71
CA ALA A 314 -15.82 6.12 -4.34
C ALA A 314 -15.88 6.74 -5.74
N ALA A 315 -16.89 6.39 -6.54
CA ALA A 315 -17.14 6.94 -7.87
C ALA A 315 -17.44 8.44 -7.81
N ALA A 316 -18.36 8.87 -6.93
CA ALA A 316 -18.74 10.27 -6.75
C ALA A 316 -17.54 11.15 -6.35
N ARG A 317 -16.66 10.65 -5.45
CA ARG A 317 -15.41 11.35 -5.07
C ARG A 317 -14.44 11.60 -6.23
N LYS A 318 -14.59 10.87 -7.34
CA LYS A 318 -13.80 11.02 -8.56
C LYS A 318 -14.56 11.76 -9.67
N GLY A 319 -15.72 12.33 -9.35
CA GLY A 319 -16.54 13.07 -10.31
C GLY A 319 -17.32 12.18 -11.28
N ILE A 320 -17.46 10.88 -10.99
CA ILE A 320 -18.27 9.94 -11.78
C ILE A 320 -19.71 9.98 -11.24
N VAL A 321 -20.69 10.12 -12.12
CA VAL A 321 -22.11 10.01 -11.75
C VAL A 321 -22.40 8.55 -11.45
N ALA A 322 -22.85 8.25 -10.23
CA ALA A 322 -23.19 6.91 -9.79
C ALA A 322 -24.72 6.73 -9.79
N ILE A 323 -25.23 5.82 -10.61
CA ILE A 323 -26.64 5.38 -10.57
C ILE A 323 -26.72 4.19 -9.60
N LEU A 324 -27.17 4.45 -8.37
CA LEU A 324 -27.29 3.48 -7.30
C LEU A 324 -28.69 2.85 -7.32
N LYS A 325 -28.78 1.62 -7.81
CA LYS A 325 -30.04 0.88 -7.96
C LYS A 325 -30.21 -0.15 -6.86
N ASP A 326 -31.41 -0.27 -6.30
CA ASP A 326 -31.79 -1.39 -5.42
C ASP A 326 -33.19 -1.92 -5.76
N VAL A 327 -33.74 -2.85 -4.98
CA VAL A 327 -35.08 -3.45 -5.16
C VAL A 327 -36.21 -2.43 -5.02
N ASP A 328 -35.99 -1.38 -4.23
CA ASP A 328 -36.89 -0.25 -4.04
C ASP A 328 -36.09 1.05 -3.82
N LEU A 329 -36.71 2.19 -4.12
CA LEU A 329 -36.06 3.50 -4.00
C LEU A 329 -35.61 3.80 -2.56
N ALA A 330 -36.34 3.31 -1.55
CA ALA A 330 -35.99 3.53 -0.15
C ALA A 330 -34.70 2.79 0.24
N ALA A 331 -34.46 1.60 -0.30
CA ALA A 331 -33.22 0.84 -0.13
C ALA A 331 -32.04 1.55 -0.80
N ALA A 332 -32.23 2.07 -2.02
CA ALA A 332 -31.23 2.89 -2.70
C ALA A 332 -30.88 4.17 -1.89
N GLU A 333 -31.89 4.86 -1.35
CA GLU A 333 -31.69 6.03 -0.48
C GLU A 333 -30.97 5.71 0.83
N ARG A 334 -31.28 4.57 1.46
CA ARG A 334 -30.54 4.08 2.63
C ARG A 334 -29.07 3.81 2.29
N GLY A 335 -28.77 3.29 1.10
CA GLY A 335 -27.39 3.13 0.63
C GLY A 335 -26.66 4.47 0.51
N LYS A 336 -27.33 5.50 -0.02
CA LYS A 336 -26.79 6.86 -0.13
C LYS A 336 -26.47 7.51 1.24
N ASP A 337 -27.10 7.07 2.33
CA ASP A 337 -26.76 7.53 3.68
C ASP A 337 -25.29 7.27 4.06
N TYR A 338 -24.67 6.22 3.49
CA TYR A 338 -23.25 5.98 3.68
C TYR A 338 -22.41 7.20 3.26
N ALA A 339 -22.69 7.76 2.08
CA ALA A 339 -22.02 8.95 1.57
C ALA A 339 -22.36 10.19 2.42
N ARG A 340 -23.63 10.35 2.84
CA ARG A 340 -24.05 11.44 3.73
C ARG A 340 -23.25 11.45 5.04
N GLN A 341 -23.10 10.28 5.66
CA GLN A 341 -22.33 10.11 6.89
C GLN A 341 -20.83 10.32 6.67
N ALA A 342 -20.27 9.82 5.57
CA ALA A 342 -18.86 10.00 5.24
C ALA A 342 -18.52 11.49 5.02
N CYS A 343 -19.36 12.23 4.29
CA CYS A 343 -19.23 13.67 4.12
C CYS A 343 -19.39 14.42 5.44
N ALA A 344 -20.39 14.09 6.26
CA ALA A 344 -20.59 14.74 7.56
C ALA A 344 -19.40 14.59 8.52
N LYS A 345 -18.64 13.48 8.41
CA LYS A 345 -17.41 13.26 9.19
C LYS A 345 -16.22 14.06 8.66
N ASN A 346 -16.26 14.56 7.42
CA ASN A 346 -15.19 15.34 6.83
C ASN A 346 -15.34 16.84 7.14
N LYS A 347 -14.78 17.28 8.27
CA LYS A 347 -14.83 18.68 8.73
C LYS A 347 -14.18 19.71 7.79
N ARG A 348 -13.43 19.27 6.78
CA ARG A 348 -12.76 20.15 5.80
C ARG A 348 -13.59 20.38 4.53
N MET A 349 -14.70 19.67 4.39
CA MET A 349 -15.59 19.80 3.23
C MET A 349 -16.64 20.88 3.53
N SER A 350 -16.80 21.82 2.60
CA SER A 350 -17.87 22.83 2.66
C SER A 350 -19.24 22.22 2.37
N GLU A 351 -20.30 22.94 2.76
CA GLU A 351 -21.70 22.57 2.49
C GLU A 351 -21.93 22.37 0.97
N THR A 352 -21.44 23.30 0.15
CA THR A 352 -21.56 23.26 -1.32
C THR A 352 -20.82 22.07 -1.93
N GLU A 353 -19.60 21.77 -1.48
CA GLU A 353 -18.86 20.59 -1.95
C GLU A 353 -19.57 19.28 -1.56
N ARG A 354 -20.17 19.25 -0.36
CA ARG A 354 -20.96 18.11 0.11
C ARG A 354 -22.19 17.88 -0.75
N GLU A 355 -22.97 18.93 -1.00
CA GLU A 355 -24.16 18.85 -1.85
C GLU A 355 -23.81 18.44 -3.28
N ALA A 356 -22.75 19.02 -3.85
CA ALA A 356 -22.27 18.65 -5.18
C ALA A 356 -21.88 17.17 -5.26
N LEU A 357 -21.15 16.64 -4.27
CA LEU A 357 -20.77 15.22 -4.23
C LEU A 357 -22.00 14.32 -4.08
N LEU A 358 -22.91 14.63 -3.15
CA LEU A 358 -24.13 13.85 -2.94
C LEU A 358 -25.06 13.90 -4.16
N GLY A 359 -25.04 14.99 -4.94
CA GLY A 359 -25.76 15.12 -6.20
C GLY A 359 -25.25 14.20 -7.32
N LEU A 360 -24.00 13.73 -7.24
CA LEU A 360 -23.45 12.74 -8.18
C LEU A 360 -23.98 11.32 -7.94
N ILE A 361 -24.54 11.03 -6.76
CA ILE A 361 -25.15 9.73 -6.44
C ILE A 361 -26.65 9.84 -6.67
N ARG A 362 -27.14 9.23 -7.75
CA ARG A 362 -28.56 9.20 -8.13
C ARG A 362 -29.13 7.84 -7.78
N THR A 363 -30.15 7.83 -6.95
CA THR A 363 -30.82 6.64 -6.44
C THR A 363 -32.00 6.27 -7.33
N THR A 364 -32.23 4.97 -7.54
CA THR A 364 -33.35 4.49 -8.36
C THR A 364 -33.72 3.04 -7.98
N ASP A 365 -34.93 2.63 -8.34
CA ASP A 365 -35.38 1.24 -8.39
C ASP A 365 -35.61 0.72 -9.81
N ARG A 366 -35.43 1.58 -10.83
CA ARG A 366 -35.70 1.27 -12.24
C ARG A 366 -34.44 0.90 -13.00
N TYR A 367 -34.51 -0.18 -13.78
CA TYR A 367 -33.43 -0.56 -14.68
C TYR A 367 -33.26 0.44 -15.83
N ASP A 368 -34.33 1.05 -16.37
CA ASP A 368 -34.25 2.01 -17.47
C ASP A 368 -33.25 3.17 -17.23
N ASP A 369 -33.06 3.56 -15.96
CA ASP A 369 -32.14 4.63 -15.58
C ASP A 369 -30.65 4.25 -15.79
N LEU A 370 -30.37 2.97 -16.08
CA LEU A 370 -29.05 2.45 -16.43
C LEU A 370 -28.71 2.63 -17.91
N ALA A 371 -29.65 3.03 -18.77
CA ALA A 371 -29.42 3.11 -20.22
C ALA A 371 -28.25 4.03 -20.62
N ALA A 372 -27.93 5.04 -19.79
CA ALA A 372 -26.82 5.97 -20.00
C ALA A 372 -25.49 5.52 -19.37
N CYS A 373 -25.46 4.38 -18.68
CA CYS A 373 -24.26 3.88 -18.00
C CYS A 373 -23.27 3.29 -19.00
N GLU A 374 -22.02 3.73 -18.94
CA GLU A 374 -20.91 3.17 -19.75
C GLU A 374 -20.36 1.86 -19.14
N ALA A 375 -20.62 1.66 -17.85
CA ALA A 375 -20.30 0.46 -17.09
C ALA A 375 -21.34 0.23 -15.99
N VAL A 376 -21.56 -1.03 -15.62
CA VAL A 376 -22.30 -1.41 -14.41
C VAL A 376 -21.46 -2.32 -13.52
N ILE A 377 -21.58 -2.19 -12.21
CA ILE A 377 -21.01 -3.10 -11.22
C ILE A 377 -22.14 -3.70 -10.38
N GLU A 378 -22.32 -5.01 -10.49
CA GLU A 378 -23.23 -5.79 -9.66
C GLU A 378 -22.62 -6.04 -8.28
N ALA A 379 -23.35 -5.67 -7.22
CA ALA A 379 -22.98 -5.80 -5.82
C ALA A 379 -24.17 -6.27 -4.94
N VAL A 380 -24.99 -7.18 -5.47
CA VAL A 380 -26.09 -7.85 -4.79
C VAL A 380 -25.61 -9.08 -4.00
N PHE A 381 -26.54 -9.80 -3.37
CA PHE A 381 -26.24 -10.98 -2.57
C PHE A 381 -25.48 -12.05 -3.35
N GLU A 382 -24.69 -12.85 -2.63
CA GLU A 382 -23.83 -13.92 -3.18
C GLU A 382 -24.65 -15.18 -3.53
N LEU A 383 -25.70 -15.00 -4.34
CA LEU A 383 -26.61 -16.06 -4.81
C LEU A 383 -26.68 -16.02 -6.33
N ARG A 384 -26.43 -17.17 -6.97
CA ARG A 384 -26.36 -17.30 -8.44
C ARG A 384 -27.63 -16.83 -9.13
N ASP A 385 -28.79 -17.28 -8.68
CA ASP A 385 -30.08 -16.91 -9.29
C ASP A 385 -30.36 -15.41 -9.21
N VAL A 386 -29.99 -14.79 -8.08
CA VAL A 386 -30.17 -13.34 -7.88
C VAL A 386 -29.25 -12.57 -8.82
N LYS A 387 -27.97 -12.94 -8.90
CA LYS A 387 -27.02 -12.31 -9.83
C LYS A 387 -27.47 -12.51 -11.28
N ALA A 388 -27.93 -13.70 -11.64
CA ALA A 388 -28.40 -14.00 -12.99
C ALA A 388 -29.63 -13.19 -13.40
N GLY A 389 -30.59 -12.99 -12.50
CA GLY A 389 -31.74 -12.11 -12.75
C GLY A 389 -31.30 -10.66 -12.96
N VAL A 390 -30.45 -10.15 -12.06
CA VAL A 390 -29.94 -8.78 -12.12
C VAL A 390 -29.13 -8.51 -13.40
N THR A 391 -28.29 -9.46 -13.83
CA THR A 391 -27.53 -9.36 -15.09
C THR A 391 -28.48 -9.27 -16.29
N ARG A 392 -29.48 -10.15 -16.40
CA ARG A 392 -30.43 -10.14 -17.52
C ARG A 392 -31.22 -8.83 -17.62
N GLU A 393 -31.70 -8.34 -16.49
CA GLU A 393 -32.49 -7.10 -16.43
C GLU A 393 -31.63 -5.86 -16.74
N ALA A 394 -30.37 -5.83 -16.27
CA ALA A 394 -29.45 -4.74 -16.59
C ALA A 394 -29.04 -4.75 -18.07
N GLU A 395 -28.68 -5.90 -18.63
CA GLU A 395 -28.23 -5.99 -20.03
C GLU A 395 -29.33 -5.68 -21.06
N ALA A 396 -30.60 -5.84 -20.69
CA ALA A 396 -31.74 -5.51 -21.54
C ALA A 396 -31.83 -4.00 -21.87
N VAL A 397 -31.27 -3.13 -21.02
CA VAL A 397 -31.33 -1.66 -21.16
C VAL A 397 -29.98 -1.03 -21.48
N LEU A 398 -28.87 -1.72 -21.21
CA LEU A 398 -27.53 -1.23 -21.44
C LEU A 398 -27.15 -1.22 -22.92
N ALA A 399 -26.47 -0.16 -23.36
CA ALA A 399 -25.82 -0.09 -24.67
C ALA A 399 -24.93 -1.31 -24.91
N HIS A 400 -24.91 -1.87 -26.12
CA HIS A 400 -24.27 -3.16 -26.44
C HIS A 400 -22.80 -3.25 -26.00
N ASP A 401 -22.07 -2.13 -26.05
CA ASP A 401 -20.65 -2.01 -25.69
C ASP A 401 -20.40 -1.61 -24.23
N ALA A 402 -21.43 -1.55 -23.38
CA ALA A 402 -21.28 -1.26 -21.95
C ALA A 402 -20.55 -2.41 -21.24
N LEU A 403 -19.66 -2.05 -20.31
CA LEU A 403 -18.98 -3.01 -19.45
C LEU A 403 -19.95 -3.55 -18.39
N VAL A 404 -20.03 -4.88 -18.24
CA VAL A 404 -20.82 -5.53 -17.19
C VAL A 404 -19.85 -6.19 -16.22
N ALA A 405 -19.76 -5.65 -15.01
CA ALA A 405 -18.88 -6.17 -13.98
C ALA A 405 -19.66 -6.76 -12.80
N THR A 406 -19.14 -7.80 -12.16
CA THR A 406 -19.65 -8.33 -10.89
C THR A 406 -18.61 -8.21 -9.77
N ASN A 407 -19.06 -7.80 -8.58
CA ASN A 407 -18.27 -7.71 -7.35
C ASN A 407 -18.36 -9.00 -6.50
N THR A 408 -18.60 -10.16 -7.11
CA THR A 408 -18.54 -11.43 -6.38
C THR A 408 -17.13 -11.67 -5.81
N SER A 409 -17.05 -12.43 -4.72
CA SER A 409 -15.82 -12.75 -3.99
C SER A 409 -15.39 -14.22 -4.13
N ALA A 410 -16.28 -15.08 -4.64
CA ALA A 410 -16.07 -16.52 -4.67
C ALA A 410 -16.73 -17.25 -5.87
N LEU A 411 -17.80 -16.70 -6.45
CA LEU A 411 -18.49 -17.36 -7.56
C LEU A 411 -17.68 -17.20 -8.86
N PRO A 412 -17.43 -18.28 -9.61
CA PRO A 412 -16.68 -18.21 -10.87
C PRO A 412 -17.34 -17.25 -11.87
N ILE A 413 -16.54 -16.37 -12.47
CA ILE A 413 -16.99 -15.40 -13.47
C ILE A 413 -17.47 -16.10 -14.73
N THR A 414 -16.82 -17.19 -15.12
CA THR A 414 -17.15 -17.99 -16.30
C THR A 414 -18.58 -18.53 -16.18
N GLU A 415 -18.94 -19.07 -15.02
CA GLU A 415 -20.30 -19.56 -14.75
C GLU A 415 -21.33 -18.42 -14.69
N LEU A 416 -20.98 -17.28 -14.07
CA LEU A 416 -21.87 -16.11 -14.03
C LEU A 416 -22.09 -15.46 -15.40
N ALA A 417 -21.15 -15.62 -16.33
CA ALA A 417 -21.23 -15.06 -17.67
C ALA A 417 -22.19 -15.83 -18.59
N GLU A 418 -22.57 -17.08 -18.27
CA GLU A 418 -23.43 -17.92 -19.12
C GLU A 418 -24.82 -17.30 -19.40
N VAL A 419 -25.32 -16.48 -18.47
CA VAL A 419 -26.60 -15.78 -18.61
C VAL A 419 -26.48 -14.41 -19.29
N SER A 420 -25.26 -13.94 -19.53
CA SER A 420 -25.00 -12.69 -20.24
C SER A 420 -25.27 -12.86 -21.73
N VAL A 421 -25.94 -11.89 -22.34
CA VAL A 421 -26.08 -11.80 -23.81
C VAL A 421 -24.83 -11.19 -24.46
N ARG A 422 -23.84 -10.79 -23.66
CA ARG A 422 -22.60 -10.12 -24.07
C ARG A 422 -21.40 -10.59 -23.22
N PRO A 423 -21.11 -11.90 -23.16
CA PRO A 423 -20.09 -12.44 -22.27
C PRO A 423 -18.68 -11.85 -22.53
N ALA A 424 -18.39 -11.40 -23.75
CA ALA A 424 -17.17 -10.66 -24.09
C ALA A 424 -16.99 -9.34 -23.31
N ASN A 425 -18.08 -8.74 -22.83
CA ASN A 425 -18.10 -7.53 -22.01
C ASN A 425 -18.34 -7.81 -20.52
N PHE A 426 -18.44 -9.09 -20.13
CA PHE A 426 -18.68 -9.52 -18.76
C PHE A 426 -17.35 -9.81 -18.06
N ILE A 427 -17.16 -9.28 -16.84
CA ILE A 427 -15.90 -9.39 -16.09
C ILE A 427 -16.12 -9.37 -14.57
N GLY A 428 -15.21 -9.93 -13.80
CA GLY A 428 -15.15 -9.69 -12.36
C GLY A 428 -14.45 -8.38 -12.03
N MET A 429 -15.01 -7.58 -11.12
CA MET A 429 -14.34 -6.46 -10.46
C MET A 429 -14.57 -6.56 -8.96
N HIS A 430 -13.72 -7.34 -8.30
CA HIS A 430 -13.81 -7.61 -6.86
C HIS A 430 -13.16 -6.47 -6.06
N PHE A 431 -14.00 -5.70 -5.36
CA PHE A 431 -13.63 -4.66 -4.41
C PHE A 431 -13.54 -5.23 -2.99
N PHE A 432 -12.65 -4.65 -2.19
CA PHE A 432 -12.46 -5.05 -0.80
C PHE A 432 -13.17 -4.08 0.15
N SER A 433 -13.84 -4.61 1.18
CA SER A 433 -14.56 -3.79 2.16
C SER A 433 -13.60 -3.13 3.17
N PRO A 434 -13.78 -1.82 3.50
CA PRO A 434 -14.70 -0.86 2.89
C PRO A 434 -14.23 -0.38 1.51
N ALA A 435 -15.12 -0.42 0.51
CA ALA A 435 -14.79 -0.18 -0.89
C ALA A 435 -14.27 1.22 -1.21
N ASP A 436 -14.54 2.24 -0.39
CA ASP A 436 -14.03 3.60 -0.55
C ASP A 436 -12.60 3.79 -0.02
N LYS A 437 -12.16 2.91 0.88
CA LYS A 437 -10.86 2.99 1.57
C LYS A 437 -9.85 1.98 1.05
N MET A 438 -10.28 0.76 0.77
CA MET A 438 -9.37 -0.29 0.34
C MET A 438 -8.81 0.05 -1.05
N PRO A 439 -7.48 0.00 -1.24
CA PRO A 439 -6.86 0.55 -2.44
C PRO A 439 -6.86 -0.43 -3.62
N LEU A 440 -7.09 -1.73 -3.40
CA LEU A 440 -7.03 -2.76 -4.43
C LEU A 440 -8.40 -3.00 -5.09
N VAL A 441 -8.38 -3.35 -6.39
CA VAL A 441 -9.47 -4.06 -7.08
C VAL A 441 -8.85 -5.26 -7.79
N GLU A 442 -9.41 -6.44 -7.57
CA GLU A 442 -9.04 -7.66 -8.31
C GLU A 442 -9.96 -7.78 -9.53
N ILE A 443 -9.38 -7.73 -10.72
CA ILE A 443 -10.09 -7.84 -12.00
C ILE A 443 -9.97 -9.28 -12.49
N ILE A 444 -11.09 -9.96 -12.66
CA ILE A 444 -11.14 -11.39 -12.94
C ILE A 444 -11.65 -11.62 -14.36
N CYS A 445 -10.82 -12.24 -15.20
CA CYS A 445 -11.16 -12.62 -16.56
C CYS A 445 -11.79 -14.02 -16.56
N GLY A 446 -13.07 -14.10 -16.94
CA GLY A 446 -13.69 -15.38 -17.29
C GLY A 446 -13.22 -15.85 -18.67
N GLU A 447 -13.55 -17.09 -19.04
CA GLU A 447 -13.08 -17.69 -20.30
C GLU A 447 -13.45 -16.88 -21.55
N GLN A 448 -14.59 -16.20 -21.53
CA GLN A 448 -15.09 -15.41 -22.66
C GLN A 448 -14.84 -13.90 -22.53
N THR A 449 -14.25 -13.44 -21.41
CA THR A 449 -13.97 -12.00 -21.21
C THR A 449 -13.02 -11.49 -22.30
N GLY A 450 -13.43 -10.46 -23.04
CA GLY A 450 -12.61 -9.88 -24.10
C GLY A 450 -11.60 -8.84 -23.60
N ASP A 451 -10.52 -8.63 -24.35
CA ASP A 451 -9.49 -7.63 -24.03
C ASP A 451 -10.04 -6.21 -23.85
N ALA A 452 -11.08 -5.85 -24.60
CA ALA A 452 -11.75 -4.55 -24.46
C ALA A 452 -12.43 -4.38 -23.10
N ALA A 453 -13.03 -5.44 -22.57
CA ALA A 453 -13.65 -5.44 -21.25
C ALA A 453 -12.59 -5.34 -20.14
N LEU A 454 -11.51 -6.12 -20.25
CA LEU A 454 -10.38 -6.03 -19.34
C LEU A 454 -9.75 -4.63 -19.34
N ALA A 455 -9.50 -4.05 -20.53
CA ALA A 455 -8.96 -2.71 -20.64
C ALA A 455 -9.89 -1.64 -20.02
N ALA A 456 -11.21 -1.75 -20.23
CA ALA A 456 -12.19 -0.85 -19.65
C ALA A 456 -12.31 -0.99 -18.12
N ALA A 457 -12.29 -2.21 -17.59
CA ALA A 457 -12.29 -2.47 -16.15
C ALA A 457 -11.01 -1.93 -15.49
N PHE A 458 -9.86 -2.12 -16.14
CA PHE A 458 -8.57 -1.59 -15.68
C PHE A 458 -8.57 -0.06 -15.65
N ASP A 459 -9.05 0.59 -16.71
CA ASP A 459 -9.19 2.04 -16.78
C ASP A 459 -10.16 2.57 -15.71
N LEU A 460 -11.29 1.89 -15.49
CA LEU A 460 -12.25 2.25 -14.45
C LEU A 460 -11.65 2.12 -13.04
N ALA A 461 -10.94 1.03 -12.74
CA ALA A 461 -10.25 0.87 -11.46
C ALA A 461 -9.24 2.01 -11.21
N GLN A 462 -8.43 2.36 -12.21
CA GLN A 462 -7.50 3.49 -12.11
C GLN A 462 -8.23 4.83 -11.97
N GLN A 463 -9.33 5.04 -12.68
CA GLN A 463 -10.15 6.25 -12.59
C GLN A 463 -10.75 6.41 -11.18
N LEU A 464 -11.15 5.31 -10.55
CA LEU A 464 -11.61 5.24 -9.16
C LEU A 464 -10.46 5.48 -8.15
N GLY A 465 -9.21 5.57 -8.61
CA GLY A 465 -8.02 5.72 -7.77
C GLY A 465 -7.64 4.42 -7.06
N LYS A 466 -7.99 3.27 -7.64
CA LYS A 466 -7.64 1.94 -7.17
C LYS A 466 -6.44 1.41 -7.92
N THR A 467 -5.74 0.46 -7.30
CA THR A 467 -4.71 -0.37 -7.89
C THR A 467 -5.38 -1.62 -8.44
N PRO A 468 -5.48 -1.79 -9.77
CA PRO A 468 -5.97 -3.03 -10.36
C PRO A 468 -4.90 -4.12 -10.30
N ILE A 469 -5.32 -5.35 -10.07
CA ILE A 469 -4.56 -6.57 -10.43
C ILE A 469 -5.43 -7.41 -11.35
N VAL A 470 -4.82 -8.13 -12.29
CA VAL A 470 -5.53 -9.00 -13.23
C VAL A 470 -5.28 -10.46 -12.87
N VAL A 471 -6.37 -11.22 -12.79
CA VAL A 471 -6.36 -12.66 -12.54
C VAL A 471 -7.30 -13.36 -13.51
N ASN A 472 -7.06 -14.64 -13.75
CA ASN A 472 -8.00 -15.50 -14.44
C ASN A 472 -8.98 -16.12 -13.44
N ASP A 473 -10.14 -16.48 -13.95
CA ASP A 473 -11.22 -17.06 -13.16
C ASP A 473 -10.83 -18.41 -12.56
N ALA A 474 -11.13 -18.55 -11.28
CA ALA A 474 -10.97 -19.77 -10.49
C ALA A 474 -11.77 -19.61 -9.19
N PRO A 475 -12.17 -20.70 -8.52
CA PRO A 475 -12.85 -20.61 -7.22
C PRO A 475 -12.04 -19.78 -6.20
N GLY A 476 -12.63 -18.68 -5.74
CA GLY A 476 -11.97 -17.75 -4.82
C GLY A 476 -10.85 -16.89 -5.43
N PHE A 477 -10.71 -16.91 -6.76
CA PHE A 477 -9.76 -16.11 -7.54
C PHE A 477 -8.31 -16.26 -7.02
N PHE A 478 -7.57 -15.16 -6.91
CA PHE A 478 -6.27 -15.18 -6.24
C PHE A 478 -6.41 -14.77 -4.78
N THR A 479 -7.07 -13.64 -4.49
CA THR A 479 -7.03 -13.05 -3.15
C THR A 479 -7.78 -13.88 -2.09
N THR A 480 -9.05 -14.19 -2.33
CA THR A 480 -9.89 -14.97 -1.38
C THR A 480 -9.30 -16.35 -1.14
N ARG A 481 -8.82 -17.00 -2.19
CA ARG A 481 -8.13 -18.30 -2.13
C ARG A 481 -6.90 -18.25 -1.22
N VAL A 482 -5.99 -17.30 -1.45
CA VAL A 482 -4.71 -17.22 -0.72
C VAL A 482 -4.93 -16.87 0.76
N ILE A 483 -5.77 -15.88 1.10
CA ILE A 483 -6.04 -15.57 2.52
C ILE A 483 -6.74 -16.73 3.24
N GLY A 484 -7.58 -17.47 2.52
CA GLY A 484 -8.25 -18.67 3.00
C GLY A 484 -7.29 -19.68 3.62
N LYS A 485 -6.06 -19.80 3.10
CA LYS A 485 -5.03 -20.69 3.65
C LYS A 485 -4.54 -20.28 5.04
N THR A 486 -4.37 -18.99 5.30
CA THR A 486 -4.02 -18.51 6.65
C THR A 486 -5.18 -18.69 7.63
N VAL A 487 -6.42 -18.45 7.18
CA VAL A 487 -7.61 -18.67 8.02
C VAL A 487 -7.77 -20.16 8.35
N ALA A 488 -7.57 -21.04 7.36
CA ALA A 488 -7.61 -22.48 7.55
C ALA A 488 -6.53 -22.97 8.51
N GLN A 489 -5.29 -22.48 8.40
CA GLN A 489 -4.23 -22.83 9.34
C GLN A 489 -4.48 -22.28 10.75
N GLY A 490 -5.06 -21.08 10.87
CA GLY A 490 -5.53 -20.56 12.16
C GLY A 490 -6.56 -21.48 12.81
N ALA A 491 -7.53 -21.95 12.03
CA ALA A 491 -8.56 -22.89 12.50
C ALA A 491 -8.00 -24.27 12.86
N ALA A 492 -7.13 -24.82 12.01
CA ALA A 492 -6.46 -26.09 12.26
C ALA A 492 -5.67 -26.06 13.57
N MET A 493 -4.89 -25.00 13.81
CA MET A 493 -4.15 -24.84 15.06
C MET A 493 -5.06 -24.78 16.31
N VAL A 494 -6.23 -24.14 16.21
CA VAL A 494 -7.21 -24.15 17.31
C VAL A 494 -7.73 -25.57 17.56
N LEU A 495 -8.09 -26.31 16.51
CA LEU A 495 -8.57 -27.69 16.62
C LEU A 495 -7.49 -28.67 17.13
N GLU A 496 -6.22 -28.39 16.83
CA GLU A 496 -5.05 -29.09 17.38
C GLU A 496 -4.78 -28.76 18.87
N GLY A 497 -5.53 -27.82 19.45
CA GLY A 497 -5.42 -27.40 20.84
C GLY A 497 -4.30 -26.38 21.09
N ILE A 498 -3.84 -25.64 20.09
CA ILE A 498 -2.86 -24.56 20.24
C ILE A 498 -3.57 -23.30 20.77
N ASP A 499 -2.89 -22.55 21.64
CA ASP A 499 -3.45 -21.32 22.23
C ASP A 499 -3.78 -20.27 21.14
N PRO A 500 -5.06 -19.86 21.00
CA PRO A 500 -5.47 -18.80 20.07
C PRO A 500 -4.72 -17.47 20.26
N VAL A 501 -4.28 -17.17 21.49
CA VAL A 501 -3.48 -15.97 21.78
C VAL A 501 -2.12 -16.05 21.10
N LEU A 502 -1.49 -17.23 21.09
CA LEU A 502 -0.21 -17.43 20.41
C LEU A 502 -0.36 -17.35 18.88
N ILE A 503 -1.45 -17.88 18.32
CA ILE A 503 -1.74 -17.79 16.88
C ILE A 503 -1.83 -16.32 16.43
N GLU A 504 -2.57 -15.50 17.18
CA GLU A 504 -2.75 -14.09 16.89
C GLU A 504 -1.47 -13.27 17.17
N ALA A 505 -0.72 -13.64 18.21
CA ALA A 505 0.59 -13.05 18.48
C ALA A 505 1.61 -13.38 17.39
N ALA A 506 1.60 -14.60 16.84
CA ALA A 506 2.44 -15.01 15.73
C ALA A 506 2.10 -14.24 14.44
N ALA A 507 0.82 -14.08 14.12
CA ALA A 507 0.38 -13.24 13.01
C ALA A 507 0.86 -11.79 13.18
N ARG A 508 0.74 -11.23 14.39
CA ARG A 508 1.26 -9.89 14.72
C ARG A 508 2.79 -9.81 14.59
N ALA A 509 3.52 -10.81 15.06
CA ALA A 509 4.97 -10.89 14.98
C ALA A 509 5.47 -11.02 13.54
N ASN A 510 4.68 -11.69 12.68
CA ASN A 510 4.89 -11.73 11.24
C ASN A 510 4.58 -10.41 10.55
N GLY A 511 4.02 -9.40 11.22
CA GLY A 511 3.69 -8.11 10.65
C GLY A 511 2.24 -7.98 10.14
N SER A 512 1.45 -9.05 10.14
CA SER A 512 0.07 -9.05 9.63
C SER A 512 -0.79 -8.02 10.36
N PRO A 513 -1.60 -7.18 9.66
CA PRO A 513 -2.49 -6.21 10.28
C PRO A 513 -3.61 -6.91 11.07
N VAL A 514 -4.20 -7.89 10.39
CA VAL A 514 -5.17 -8.92 10.77
C VAL A 514 -4.56 -10.19 11.37
N GLY A 515 -4.94 -10.73 12.54
CA GLY A 515 -4.70 -12.16 12.80
C GLY A 515 -5.78 -13.05 12.17
N PRO A 516 -5.52 -14.36 11.95
CA PRO A 516 -6.44 -15.22 11.19
C PRO A 516 -7.82 -15.38 11.82
N LEU A 517 -7.89 -15.45 13.16
CA LEU A 517 -9.13 -15.62 13.89
C LEU A 517 -9.91 -14.29 13.91
N ALA A 518 -9.20 -13.19 14.15
CA ALA A 518 -9.81 -11.87 14.10
C ALA A 518 -10.32 -11.51 12.69
N ALA A 519 -9.64 -11.95 11.63
CA ALA A 519 -10.02 -11.67 10.25
C ALA A 519 -11.38 -12.29 9.90
N ILE A 520 -11.62 -13.56 10.25
CA ILE A 520 -12.91 -14.21 9.96
C ILE A 520 -14.05 -13.66 10.83
N ASP A 521 -13.77 -13.23 12.05
CA ASP A 521 -14.74 -12.52 12.88
C ASP A 521 -15.19 -11.19 12.23
N GLU A 522 -14.29 -10.50 11.55
CA GLU A 522 -14.56 -9.24 10.84
C GLU A 522 -15.36 -9.46 9.55
N VAL A 523 -15.04 -10.50 8.77
CA VAL A 523 -15.84 -10.93 7.61
C VAL A 523 -17.24 -11.42 8.03
N SER A 524 -17.36 -11.97 9.24
CA SER A 524 -18.50 -12.69 9.82
C SER A 524 -18.43 -14.20 9.60
N GLN A 525 -18.34 -14.93 10.71
CA GLN A 525 -18.41 -16.40 10.73
C GLN A 525 -19.73 -16.93 10.19
N GLU A 526 -20.86 -16.24 10.41
CA GLU A 526 -22.15 -16.60 9.81
C GLU A 526 -22.09 -16.57 8.27
N THR A 527 -21.44 -15.55 7.71
CA THR A 527 -21.32 -15.43 6.24
C THR A 527 -20.43 -16.53 5.71
N ALA A 528 -19.27 -16.75 6.34
CA ALA A 528 -18.36 -17.84 5.98
C ALA A 528 -19.03 -19.23 6.11
N TYR A 529 -19.86 -19.42 7.13
CA TYR A 529 -20.61 -20.66 7.32
C TYR A 529 -21.60 -20.92 6.17
N ARG A 530 -22.40 -19.91 5.82
CA ARG A 530 -23.36 -20.01 4.70
C ARG A 530 -22.65 -20.25 3.37
N ASN A 531 -21.52 -19.58 3.12
CA ASN A 531 -20.71 -19.80 1.93
C ASN A 531 -20.17 -21.24 1.89
N GLY A 532 -19.72 -21.78 3.03
CA GLY A 532 -19.29 -23.17 3.15
C GLY A 532 -20.41 -24.18 2.85
N LEU A 533 -21.63 -23.93 3.35
CA LEU A 533 -22.80 -24.74 3.04
C LEU A 533 -23.16 -24.69 1.54
N GLN A 534 -23.10 -23.52 0.93
CA GLN A 534 -23.33 -23.38 -0.51
C GLN A 534 -22.26 -24.14 -1.31
N MET A 535 -20.99 -23.99 -0.96
CA MET A 535 -19.89 -24.67 -1.64
C MET A 535 -20.00 -26.20 -1.49
N LYS A 536 -20.43 -26.68 -0.32
CA LYS A 536 -20.76 -28.09 -0.11
C LYS A 536 -21.89 -28.55 -1.04
N ALA A 537 -22.98 -27.80 -1.10
CA ALA A 537 -24.09 -28.12 -1.99
C ALA A 537 -23.67 -28.12 -3.47
N ASP A 538 -22.82 -27.18 -3.90
CA ASP A 538 -22.29 -27.11 -5.27
C ASP A 538 -21.41 -28.35 -5.59
N VAL A 539 -20.52 -28.74 -4.68
CA VAL A 539 -19.68 -29.95 -4.82
C VAL A 539 -20.54 -31.21 -4.91
N GLU A 540 -21.51 -31.36 -4.01
CA GLU A 540 -22.44 -32.50 -4.01
C GLU A 540 -23.32 -32.52 -5.27
N ALA A 541 -23.75 -31.36 -5.77
CA ALA A 541 -24.52 -31.23 -7.01
C ALA A 541 -23.72 -31.61 -8.26
N ARG A 542 -22.39 -31.43 -8.24
CA ARG A 542 -21.49 -31.93 -9.29
C ARG A 542 -21.19 -33.44 -9.18
N GLY A 543 -21.74 -34.12 -8.17
CA GLY A 543 -21.48 -35.53 -7.90
C GLY A 543 -20.11 -35.81 -7.28
N GLU A 544 -19.45 -34.78 -6.77
CA GLU A 544 -18.17 -34.88 -6.06
C GLU A 544 -18.40 -35.09 -4.55
N THR A 545 -17.42 -35.67 -3.87
CA THR A 545 -17.47 -35.87 -2.41
C THR A 545 -16.95 -34.64 -1.67
N TRP A 546 -17.80 -34.03 -0.83
CA TRP A 546 -17.37 -32.96 0.07
C TRP A 546 -16.34 -33.48 1.10
N GLN A 547 -15.21 -32.79 1.20
CA GLN A 547 -14.21 -33.03 2.24
C GLN A 547 -14.27 -31.89 3.25
N GLU A 548 -14.62 -32.22 4.49
CA GLU A 548 -14.67 -31.24 5.57
C GLU A 548 -13.27 -30.68 5.84
N GLN A 549 -13.18 -29.35 5.92
CA GLN A 549 -11.93 -28.64 6.15
C GLN A 549 -11.87 -28.12 7.59
N PRO A 550 -10.68 -27.98 8.22
CA PRO A 550 -10.55 -27.48 9.58
C PRO A 550 -11.27 -26.14 9.83
N ALA A 551 -11.22 -25.22 8.85
CA ALA A 551 -11.97 -23.96 8.91
C ALA A 551 -13.48 -24.18 8.94
N GLY A 552 -14.00 -25.08 8.09
CA GLY A 552 -15.42 -25.41 8.03
C GLY A 552 -15.92 -26.00 9.35
N GLU A 553 -15.20 -26.97 9.89
CA GLU A 553 -15.52 -27.60 11.17
C GLU A 553 -15.55 -26.57 12.31
N LEU A 554 -14.48 -25.77 12.45
CA LEU A 554 -14.39 -24.80 13.53
C LEU A 554 -15.51 -23.75 13.42
N ILE A 555 -15.75 -23.21 12.23
CA ILE A 555 -16.83 -22.23 11.98
C ILE A 555 -18.19 -22.86 12.28
N ARG A 556 -18.46 -24.08 11.83
CA ARG A 556 -19.71 -24.80 12.11
C ARG A 556 -19.95 -24.89 13.62
N ARG A 557 -18.95 -25.35 14.39
CA ARG A 557 -19.04 -25.45 15.86
C ARG A 557 -19.32 -24.08 16.51
N MET A 558 -18.64 -23.03 16.06
CA MET A 558 -18.89 -21.68 16.59
C MET A 558 -20.31 -21.19 16.31
N VAL A 559 -20.81 -21.38 15.09
CA VAL A 559 -22.10 -20.84 14.67
C VAL A 559 -23.26 -21.68 15.21
N GLU A 560 -23.19 -23.00 15.10
CA GLU A 560 -24.27 -23.92 15.46
C GLU A 560 -24.25 -24.26 16.95
N ASP A 561 -23.12 -24.73 17.47
CA ASP A 561 -23.05 -25.28 18.82
C ASP A 561 -22.97 -24.15 19.87
N PHE A 562 -22.31 -23.03 19.53
CA PHE A 562 -22.04 -21.94 20.48
C PHE A 562 -22.79 -20.62 20.17
N GLY A 563 -23.46 -20.51 19.02
CA GLY A 563 -24.22 -19.32 18.64
C GLY A 563 -23.37 -18.06 18.38
N ARG A 564 -22.08 -18.21 18.08
CA ARG A 564 -21.10 -17.13 17.94
C ARG A 564 -20.82 -16.87 16.46
N LYS A 565 -21.36 -15.77 15.94
CA LYS A 565 -21.49 -15.49 14.49
C LYS A 565 -20.49 -14.46 13.93
N GLY A 566 -19.61 -13.93 14.78
CA GLY A 566 -18.60 -12.93 14.44
C GLY A 566 -18.86 -11.55 15.06
N LYS A 567 -17.97 -10.59 14.74
CA LYS A 567 -17.89 -9.26 15.38
C LYS A 567 -19.18 -8.46 15.29
N ARG A 568 -19.87 -8.49 14.14
CA ARG A 568 -21.13 -7.76 13.93
C ARG A 568 -22.25 -8.21 14.89
N HIS A 569 -22.16 -9.45 15.39
CA HIS A 569 -23.10 -10.05 16.32
C HIS A 569 -22.62 -9.98 17.77
N GLY A 570 -21.52 -9.27 18.04
CA GLY A 570 -20.93 -9.10 19.38
C GLY A 570 -20.09 -10.28 19.88
N ALA A 571 -20.10 -11.42 19.18
CA ALA A 571 -19.43 -12.64 19.61
C ALA A 571 -18.98 -13.51 18.44
N GLY A 572 -17.69 -13.85 18.38
CA GLY A 572 -17.07 -14.79 17.44
C GLY A 572 -15.99 -15.59 18.17
N TYR A 573 -14.81 -15.75 17.58
CA TYR A 573 -13.66 -16.28 18.32
C TYR A 573 -13.24 -15.38 19.49
N TYR A 574 -13.58 -14.10 19.38
CA TYR A 574 -13.46 -13.10 20.44
C TYR A 574 -14.81 -12.76 21.07
N ASP A 575 -14.77 -12.26 22.29
CA ASP A 575 -15.82 -11.41 22.85
C ASP A 575 -15.60 -9.95 22.39
N TYR A 576 -16.68 -9.28 21.97
CA TYR A 576 -16.66 -7.87 21.59
C TYR A 576 -17.54 -7.03 22.53
N PRO A 577 -17.09 -6.77 23.77
CA PRO A 577 -17.86 -5.96 24.72
C PRO A 577 -18.03 -4.53 24.21
N GLN A 578 -19.23 -3.98 24.35
CA GLN A 578 -19.53 -2.60 23.97
C GLN A 578 -18.63 -1.64 24.76
N GLY A 579 -17.88 -0.78 24.05
CA GLY A 579 -16.95 0.17 24.67
C GLY A 579 -15.71 -0.45 25.32
N GLY A 580 -15.53 -1.77 25.25
CA GLY A 580 -14.39 -2.48 25.81
C GLY A 580 -13.37 -2.96 24.77
N LYS A 581 -12.22 -3.47 25.25
CA LYS A 581 -11.25 -4.15 24.38
C LYS A 581 -11.75 -5.55 24.06
N LYS A 582 -11.63 -5.96 22.80
CA LYS A 582 -11.86 -7.35 22.39
C LYS A 582 -10.90 -8.29 23.14
N ARG A 583 -11.35 -9.50 23.43
CA ARG A 583 -10.55 -10.56 24.09
C ARG A 583 -10.92 -11.93 23.53
N ILE A 584 -9.97 -12.87 23.50
CA ILE A 584 -10.25 -14.25 23.10
C ILE A 584 -11.32 -14.82 24.03
N TRP A 585 -12.32 -15.48 23.44
CA TRP A 585 -13.41 -16.09 24.20
C TRP A 585 -12.88 -17.22 25.09
N PRO A 586 -13.13 -17.22 26.41
CA PRO A 586 -12.65 -18.29 27.30
C PRO A 586 -13.11 -19.71 26.93
N GLY A 587 -14.24 -19.82 26.22
CA GLY A 587 -14.74 -21.10 25.70
C GLY A 587 -13.80 -21.76 24.70
N MET A 588 -12.86 -21.02 24.09
CA MET A 588 -11.81 -21.60 23.24
C MET A 588 -11.02 -22.68 23.98
N ARG A 589 -10.56 -22.36 25.20
CA ARG A 589 -9.82 -23.33 26.02
C ARG A 589 -10.73 -24.48 26.44
N GLN A 590 -11.96 -24.19 26.85
CA GLN A 590 -12.90 -25.20 27.36
C GLN A 590 -13.24 -26.26 26.31
N HIS A 591 -13.42 -25.86 25.05
CA HIS A 591 -13.94 -26.74 24.00
C HIS A 591 -12.89 -27.32 23.04
N PHE A 592 -11.71 -26.70 22.96
CA PHE A 592 -10.64 -27.11 22.03
C PHE A 592 -9.33 -27.49 22.73
N ALA A 593 -9.18 -27.18 24.03
CA ALA A 593 -8.01 -27.55 24.81
C ALA A 593 -8.38 -27.89 26.29
N PRO A 594 -9.35 -28.80 26.54
CA PRO A 594 -9.85 -29.09 27.89
C PRO A 594 -8.76 -29.62 28.83
N ASN A 595 -7.73 -30.29 28.28
CA ASN A 595 -6.61 -30.85 29.03
C ASN A 595 -5.38 -29.92 29.08
N GLY A 596 -5.53 -28.65 28.67
CA GLY A 596 -4.43 -27.72 28.48
C GLY A 596 -4.04 -27.55 27.02
N PHE A 597 -3.37 -26.44 26.70
CA PHE A 597 -2.92 -26.15 25.35
C PHE A 597 -1.74 -27.02 24.96
N ARG A 598 -1.73 -27.45 23.71
CA ARG A 598 -0.60 -28.15 23.10
C ARG A 598 0.53 -27.16 22.85
N GLU A 599 1.74 -27.52 23.26
CA GLU A 599 2.94 -26.75 22.95
C GLU A 599 3.47 -27.11 21.57
N VAL A 600 3.75 -26.08 20.77
CA VAL A 600 4.47 -26.17 19.50
C VAL A 600 5.48 -25.01 19.43
N PRO A 601 6.58 -25.14 18.69
CA PRO A 601 7.52 -24.03 18.52
C PRO A 601 6.82 -22.78 17.99
N PHE A 602 7.07 -21.62 18.58
CA PHE A 602 6.43 -20.36 18.15
C PHE A 602 6.76 -20.01 16.69
N GLU A 603 7.96 -20.35 16.24
CA GLU A 603 8.35 -20.20 14.83
C GLU A 603 7.54 -21.10 13.89
N ASP A 604 7.12 -22.30 14.31
CA ASP A 604 6.22 -23.14 13.50
C ASP A 604 4.86 -22.47 13.34
N ILE A 605 4.31 -21.85 14.40
CA ILE A 605 3.05 -21.09 14.31
C ILE A 605 3.20 -19.93 13.29
N LYS A 606 4.31 -19.20 13.36
CA LYS A 606 4.61 -18.11 12.42
C LYS A 606 4.73 -18.61 10.99
N ASP A 607 5.49 -19.68 10.78
CA ASP A 607 5.75 -20.21 9.45
C ASP A 607 4.49 -20.83 8.85
N ARG A 608 3.67 -21.54 9.63
CA ARG A 608 2.39 -22.10 9.15
C ARG A 608 1.49 -21.04 8.52
N LEU A 609 1.40 -19.85 9.13
CA LEU A 609 0.59 -18.75 8.61
C LEU A 609 1.16 -18.15 7.30
N ILE A 610 2.49 -18.05 7.17
CA ILE A 610 3.12 -17.44 5.99
C ILE A 610 3.27 -18.43 4.85
N PHE A 611 3.81 -19.62 5.13
CA PHE A 611 4.10 -20.63 4.12
C PHE A 611 2.83 -21.12 3.44
N ALA A 612 1.73 -21.34 4.16
CA ALA A 612 0.49 -21.82 3.55
C ALA A 612 -0.03 -20.85 2.47
N GLN A 613 0.10 -19.53 2.69
CA GLN A 613 -0.28 -18.51 1.70
C GLN A 613 0.69 -18.49 0.52
N CYS A 614 2.00 -18.49 0.78
CA CYS A 614 3.03 -18.47 -0.27
C CYS A 614 2.94 -19.70 -1.19
N ILE A 615 2.76 -20.89 -0.61
CA ILE A 615 2.69 -22.15 -1.35
C ILE A 615 1.44 -22.16 -2.23
N ASP A 616 0.29 -21.71 -1.72
CA ASP A 616 -0.93 -21.63 -2.51
C ASP A 616 -0.88 -20.53 -3.58
N ALA A 617 -0.19 -19.41 -3.34
CA ALA A 617 0.09 -18.44 -4.40
C ALA A 617 0.91 -19.05 -5.55
N VAL A 618 1.87 -19.94 -5.25
CA VAL A 618 2.59 -20.68 -6.31
C VAL A 618 1.67 -21.67 -7.02
N ARG A 619 0.73 -22.33 -6.32
CA ARG A 619 -0.30 -23.17 -6.95
C ARG A 619 -1.17 -22.35 -7.90
N ALA A 620 -1.67 -21.19 -7.45
CA ALA A 620 -2.44 -20.27 -8.27
C ALA A 620 -1.66 -19.81 -9.52
N MET A 621 -0.35 -19.57 -9.41
CA MET A 621 0.49 -19.25 -10.58
C MET A 621 0.68 -20.45 -11.51
N GLN A 622 0.90 -21.64 -10.96
CA GLN A 622 1.03 -22.88 -11.73
C GLN A 622 -0.24 -23.22 -12.51
N GLU A 623 -1.40 -22.91 -11.95
CA GLU A 623 -2.72 -23.10 -12.54
C GLU A 623 -3.10 -21.96 -13.52
N GLY A 624 -2.29 -20.91 -13.61
CA GLY A 624 -2.55 -19.76 -14.48
C GLY A 624 -3.57 -18.76 -13.95
N VAL A 625 -4.00 -18.88 -12.69
CA VAL A 625 -4.91 -17.92 -12.02
C VAL A 625 -4.25 -16.55 -11.90
N ILE A 626 -2.97 -16.52 -11.51
CA ILE A 626 -2.15 -15.30 -11.48
C ILE A 626 -0.95 -15.50 -12.39
N THR A 627 -0.73 -14.59 -13.33
CA THR A 627 0.34 -14.74 -14.35
C THR A 627 1.53 -13.82 -14.08
N SER A 628 1.42 -12.94 -13.08
CA SER A 628 2.41 -11.91 -12.75
C SER A 628 2.76 -11.96 -11.26
N ALA A 629 4.04 -12.17 -10.93
CA ALA A 629 4.47 -12.15 -9.53
C ALA A 629 4.29 -10.75 -8.92
N ALA A 630 4.43 -9.71 -9.72
CA ALA A 630 4.20 -8.33 -9.29
C ALA A 630 2.75 -8.11 -8.83
N GLU A 631 1.78 -8.56 -9.62
CA GLU A 631 0.37 -8.45 -9.27
C GLU A 631 0.00 -9.35 -8.10
N GLY A 632 0.54 -10.56 -8.02
CA GLY A 632 0.31 -11.43 -6.87
C GLY A 632 0.89 -10.88 -5.56
N ASN A 633 2.09 -10.28 -5.60
CA ASN A 633 2.69 -9.62 -4.45
C ASN A 633 1.84 -8.44 -3.98
N ILE A 634 1.53 -7.51 -4.89
CA ILE A 634 0.76 -6.30 -4.58
C ILE A 634 -0.67 -6.67 -4.14
N GLY A 635 -1.29 -7.63 -4.83
CA GLY A 635 -2.58 -8.20 -4.47
C GLY A 635 -2.59 -8.77 -3.06
N SER A 636 -1.57 -9.57 -2.72
CA SER A 636 -1.47 -10.15 -1.37
C SER A 636 -1.33 -9.09 -0.28
N ILE A 637 -0.56 -8.03 -0.51
CA ILE A 637 -0.31 -7.00 0.50
C ILE A 637 -1.54 -6.10 0.66
N MET A 638 -2.05 -5.59 -0.46
CA MET A 638 -3.05 -4.52 -0.47
C MET A 638 -4.49 -5.03 -0.38
N GLY A 639 -4.74 -6.28 -0.79
CA GLY A 639 -6.06 -6.93 -0.72
C GLY A 639 -6.27 -7.65 0.60
N ILE A 640 -5.34 -8.54 0.95
CA ILE A 640 -5.53 -9.48 2.06
C ILE A 640 -4.62 -9.25 3.27
N GLY A 641 -3.79 -8.20 3.23
CA GLY A 641 -2.94 -7.82 4.36
C GLY A 641 -1.77 -8.77 4.61
N PHE A 642 -1.24 -9.42 3.57
CA PHE A 642 0.02 -10.16 3.68
C PHE A 642 1.13 -9.21 4.17
N PRO A 643 2.07 -9.66 5.02
CA PRO A 643 2.98 -8.74 5.68
C PRO A 643 3.81 -7.89 4.71
N PRO A 644 3.64 -6.56 4.70
CA PRO A 644 4.20 -5.68 3.67
C PRO A 644 5.73 -5.70 3.62
N GLN A 645 6.39 -5.93 4.76
CA GLN A 645 7.85 -5.94 4.88
C GLN A 645 8.51 -7.15 4.17
N THR A 646 7.72 -8.16 3.81
CA THR A 646 8.18 -9.32 3.04
C THR A 646 8.15 -9.10 1.53
N GLY A 647 7.51 -8.02 1.07
CA GLY A 647 7.37 -7.68 -0.35
C GLY A 647 6.28 -8.48 -1.09
N GLY A 648 5.50 -9.29 -0.38
CA GLY A 648 4.40 -10.09 -0.94
C GLY A 648 4.74 -11.57 -1.04
N VAL A 649 3.75 -12.40 -1.38
CA VAL A 649 3.86 -13.87 -1.34
C VAL A 649 5.02 -14.44 -2.16
N PHE A 650 5.26 -13.96 -3.38
CA PHE A 650 6.36 -14.44 -4.23
C PHE A 650 7.70 -13.85 -3.83
N GLN A 651 7.73 -12.56 -3.46
CA GLN A 651 8.97 -11.93 -2.99
C GLN A 651 9.43 -12.51 -1.66
N CYS A 652 8.50 -12.96 -0.80
CA CYS A 652 8.82 -13.66 0.44
C CYS A 652 9.58 -14.96 0.16
N ILE A 653 9.16 -15.74 -0.85
CA ILE A 653 9.86 -16.95 -1.28
C ILE A 653 11.26 -16.61 -1.81
N ASN A 654 11.36 -15.59 -2.67
CA ASN A 654 12.64 -15.13 -3.20
C ASN A 654 13.61 -14.70 -2.08
N ALA A 655 13.11 -13.97 -1.08
CA ALA A 655 13.90 -13.47 0.04
C ALA A 655 14.38 -14.59 0.99
N TRP A 656 13.60 -15.66 1.15
CA TRP A 656 14.05 -16.86 1.86
C TRP A 656 15.18 -17.60 1.12
N GLY A 657 15.21 -17.48 -0.21
CA GLY A 657 15.94 -18.37 -1.09
C GLY A 657 15.17 -19.67 -1.31
N LEU A 658 14.86 -19.98 -2.57
CA LEU A 658 13.96 -21.08 -2.93
C LEU A 658 14.36 -22.44 -2.34
N PRO A 659 15.64 -22.87 -2.35
CA PRO A 659 16.03 -24.14 -1.74
C PRO A 659 15.72 -24.22 -0.24
N ARG A 660 15.97 -23.12 0.49
CA ARG A 660 15.68 -23.02 1.93
C ARG A 660 14.18 -23.00 2.20
N PHE A 661 13.42 -22.28 1.36
CA PHE A 661 11.97 -22.25 1.45
C PHE A 661 11.38 -23.65 1.20
N VAL A 662 11.85 -24.37 0.18
CA VAL A 662 11.40 -25.76 -0.11
C VAL A 662 11.72 -26.70 1.04
N ALA A 663 12.94 -26.63 1.61
CA ALA A 663 13.32 -27.45 2.76
C ALA A 663 12.38 -27.21 3.94
N ARG A 664 12.14 -25.94 4.29
CA ARG A 664 11.23 -25.59 5.38
C ARG A 664 9.78 -26.00 5.11
N ALA A 665 9.30 -25.83 3.89
CA ALA A 665 7.97 -26.28 3.49
C ALA A 665 7.80 -27.80 3.66
N ARG A 666 8.82 -28.60 3.31
CA ARG A 666 8.80 -30.06 3.53
C ARG A 666 8.79 -30.46 5.01
N GLU A 667 9.53 -29.75 5.86
CA GLU A 667 9.47 -29.94 7.32
C GLU A 667 8.05 -29.68 7.85
N LEU A 668 7.44 -28.56 7.45
CA LEU A 668 6.07 -28.23 7.83
C LEU A 668 5.07 -29.25 7.27
N ALA A 669 5.28 -29.75 6.04
CA ALA A 669 4.42 -30.77 5.45
C ALA A 669 4.46 -32.08 6.25
N SER A 670 5.66 -32.50 6.67
CA SER A 670 5.83 -33.69 7.49
C SER A 670 5.20 -33.55 8.88
N ALA A 671 5.19 -32.34 9.45
CA ALA A 671 4.68 -32.10 10.80
C ALA A 671 3.19 -31.75 10.85
N TYR A 672 2.68 -31.05 9.83
CA TYR A 672 1.38 -30.36 9.85
C TYR A 672 0.51 -30.62 8.61
N GLY A 673 0.97 -31.44 7.66
CA GLY A 673 0.14 -31.96 6.55
C GLY A 673 0.30 -31.27 5.20
N ALA A 674 -0.50 -31.74 4.24
CA ALA A 674 -0.29 -31.53 2.81
C ALA A 674 -0.41 -30.07 2.31
N ASP A 675 -1.01 -29.17 3.11
CA ASP A 675 -1.09 -27.74 2.76
C ASP A 675 0.31 -27.14 2.49
N PHE A 676 1.34 -27.68 3.14
CA PHE A 676 2.73 -27.23 3.03
C PHE A 676 3.55 -27.98 1.96
N GLU A 677 2.95 -28.92 1.22
CA GLU A 677 3.67 -29.61 0.14
C GLU A 677 4.06 -28.63 -0.97
N PRO A 678 5.36 -28.50 -1.31
CA PRO A 678 5.82 -27.61 -2.37
C PRO A 678 5.20 -28.01 -3.73
N PRO A 679 4.53 -27.10 -4.44
CA PRO A 679 4.02 -27.39 -5.78
C PRO A 679 5.16 -27.58 -6.78
N ARG A 680 4.87 -28.27 -7.88
CA ARG A 680 5.84 -28.58 -8.94
C ARG A 680 6.60 -27.34 -9.44
N LEU A 681 5.90 -26.23 -9.69
CA LEU A 681 6.52 -24.98 -10.13
C LEU A 681 7.58 -24.46 -9.15
N LEU A 682 7.35 -24.57 -7.84
CA LEU A 682 8.32 -24.15 -6.84
C LEU A 682 9.56 -25.05 -6.86
N LEU A 683 9.38 -26.36 -6.96
CA LEU A 683 10.46 -27.33 -7.04
C LEU A 683 11.32 -27.11 -8.29
N GLU A 684 10.69 -26.99 -9.46
CA GLU A 684 11.39 -26.77 -10.73
C GLU A 684 12.21 -25.46 -10.71
N LYS A 685 11.67 -24.39 -10.13
CA LYS A 685 12.38 -23.13 -9.99
C LYS A 685 13.53 -23.21 -8.98
N ALA A 686 13.35 -23.92 -7.88
CA ALA A 686 14.40 -24.15 -6.89
C ALA A 686 15.58 -24.94 -7.52
N ASP A 687 15.29 -25.99 -8.29
CA ASP A 687 16.29 -26.82 -8.95
C ASP A 687 17.08 -26.05 -10.01
N LYS A 688 16.41 -25.13 -10.73
CA LYS A 688 17.03 -24.26 -11.75
C LYS A 688 17.71 -23.00 -11.17
N GLY A 689 17.53 -22.71 -9.89
CA GLY A 689 18.00 -21.46 -9.28
C GLY A 689 17.27 -20.21 -9.81
N GLU A 690 16.03 -20.35 -10.27
CA GLU A 690 15.24 -19.25 -10.84
C GLU A 690 14.32 -18.61 -9.80
N THR A 691 14.29 -17.29 -9.73
CA THR A 691 13.32 -16.56 -8.90
C THR A 691 11.95 -16.44 -9.56
N PHE A 692 10.93 -16.10 -8.76
CA PHE A 692 9.66 -15.58 -9.28
C PHE A 692 9.84 -14.13 -9.74
N ARG A 693 9.32 -13.79 -10.92
CA ARG A 693 9.49 -12.46 -11.55
C ARG A 693 8.16 -11.81 -11.88
#